data_AF-A0A9N8HW64-F1
#
_entry.id   AF-A0A9N8HW64-F1
#
_cell.length_a   1.000
_cell.length_b   1.000
_cell.length_c   1.000
_cell.angle_alpha   90.00
_cell.angle_beta   90.00
_cell.angle_gamma   90.00
#
_symmetry.space_group_name_H-M   'P 1'
#
loop_
_entity.id
_entity.type
_entity.pdbx_description
1 polymer ?
#
loop_
_entity_poly.entity_id
_entity_poly.type
_entity_poly.pdbx_seq_one_letter_code
_entity_poly.pdbx_strand_id
1 'polypeptide(L)'
;MRFGSLSVCLLALATGMTVRDAKAQTAQEQEDHGFVVENTVFVGANAMTIVIGQDEDMVPSQVDWTDGVCYSPISSGVHPGDKLHFEYQAHNVYKMASKEHFLNCNFTDATLLAQVGESPYDYAVAGDDTGEVLYFACQVGDHCASGTQKVQVAVSAFAGNPAADRPTVVSSYSLGTSTEACNEIQESGAVSQNDAQQANMLRSSCTDPEPTGEPNTFYRSCLSGPATLTPGGVVNRLFLMAYPYPTDRRVALGQRTFEFVYDTPDGTVVPAPVNQLYVHHLSGSVIFGQGTEGVRQTAPDAAFTPPYARLSGDEGNSMVFHLIDLREVDDWLGCIECRCPVGAPNTYFDALTNTGNITGGVNCCRNCTSLTEPKLDYRMRYNVTYRDITPNSPPIATVAQLTSDISTAVGKFLEHDVPSAQFLPADQQSPENPAVQRLIKEGPFNELFQEDFFSRPYAGPNQVQLLRCVAHLHVASIEMYLEDTVTGERLCDGQTTYGTNPDTNAGFLTAVAVDDYDPPKTFPADRIVRFVTDYNATQLHTGVMGYWFLFVADTEQVTAPSANMTVNVCMQPTCDTNMLPMIDMTPFQPQPPVETNAAFSSRQADDCVDTLAESPSCTFAGLCECEAFVTAEESSGCDGFYASPMGDIEVRSVCAKYCGCGVSEAVAAAITSGEDCVDTLKDNPSCTFGGLCECADFVNAPETTNGCDGVYASAMGDIEVRSVCANYCGCSGNINNEAVAAQEEAVQTGPVPAPAPLGCSDALAESPICRFGGLCECAVFVNEPESEGCGGAYKSEMGDVIVNDVCASYCGACEDISLDELFQETYMEVLIDDMRDVCHYGSEECQFMLSNLYSCAEGMPGMEAADPMIQAAVTNVGHQVAMETAKLGHSSLHSGEVDQIVGMCFESEAPSSSGSSDLEDANAEDESSLAGSAAITMGHAFSVWMVAACTFML
;
A
#
# COMPACT_ATOMS: atom_id res chain seq x y z
N MET A 1 -52.77 9.10 -57.00
CA MET A 1 -54.06 8.42 -57.23
C MET A 1 -54.71 8.17 -55.88
N ARG A 2 -55.97 8.62 -55.73
CA ARG A 2 -57.06 8.31 -54.77
C ARG A 2 -56.74 7.70 -53.39
N PHE A 3 -57.01 8.44 -52.30
CA PHE A 3 -58.16 8.33 -51.33
C PHE A 3 -58.13 7.03 -50.49
N GLY A 4 -58.32 6.98 -49.16
CA GLY A 4 -58.65 7.98 -48.15
C GLY A 4 -59.27 7.30 -46.90
N SER A 5 -59.01 7.87 -45.71
CA SER A 5 -59.95 8.15 -44.59
C SER A 5 -60.54 7.06 -43.65
N LEU A 6 -60.39 7.35 -42.33
CA LEU A 6 -61.38 7.42 -41.21
C LEU A 6 -62.14 6.13 -40.78
N SER A 7 -62.58 5.90 -39.53
CA SER A 7 -62.48 6.51 -38.19
C SER A 7 -63.37 5.70 -37.21
N VAL A 8 -62.93 5.54 -35.95
CA VAL A 8 -63.66 5.89 -34.69
C VAL A 8 -64.75 4.98 -34.05
N CYS A 9 -64.63 4.84 -32.70
CA CYS A 9 -65.65 4.65 -31.62
C CYS A 9 -66.30 3.26 -31.38
N LEU A 10 -66.71 2.80 -30.18
CA LEU A 10 -66.64 3.22 -28.76
C LEU A 10 -67.41 2.14 -27.90
N LEU A 11 -67.02 1.94 -26.62
CA LEU A 11 -67.86 1.54 -25.43
C LEU A 11 -68.59 0.15 -25.42
N ALA A 12 -68.90 -0.58 -24.32
CA ALA A 12 -68.72 -0.51 -22.85
C ALA A 12 -69.27 -1.80 -22.17
N LEU A 13 -68.89 -2.02 -20.90
CA LEU A 13 -69.61 -2.73 -19.79
C LEU A 13 -69.72 -4.28 -19.85
N ALA A 14 -69.83 -5.07 -18.78
CA ALA A 14 -69.50 -5.09 -17.33
C ALA A 14 -70.27 -6.30 -16.74
N THR A 15 -69.90 -6.77 -15.53
CA THR A 15 -70.55 -7.78 -14.64
C THR A 15 -70.28 -9.26 -15.00
N GLY A 16 -70.04 -10.20 -14.08
CA GLY A 16 -70.03 -10.22 -12.62
C GLY A 16 -70.48 -11.62 -12.12
N MET A 17 -69.67 -12.24 -11.23
CA MET A 17 -70.00 -13.31 -10.26
C MET A 17 -70.48 -14.71 -10.74
N THR A 18 -69.81 -15.77 -10.29
CA THR A 18 -70.31 -16.66 -9.21
C THR A 18 -69.30 -17.74 -8.79
N VAL A 19 -69.46 -18.17 -7.55
CA VAL A 19 -68.60 -19.00 -6.68
C VAL A 19 -69.30 -20.34 -6.40
N ARG A 20 -68.51 -21.37 -5.99
CA ARG A 20 -68.87 -22.70 -5.39
C ARG A 20 -69.31 -23.78 -6.40
N ASP A 21 -68.89 -25.04 -6.32
CA ASP A 21 -68.79 -25.91 -5.15
C ASP A 21 -67.71 -27.01 -5.25
N ALA A 22 -67.28 -27.44 -4.06
CA ALA A 22 -66.38 -28.55 -3.78
C ALA A 22 -67.04 -29.93 -3.95
N LYS A 23 -66.22 -30.97 -4.18
CA LYS A 23 -66.49 -32.32 -3.67
C LYS A 23 -65.20 -33.10 -3.41
N ALA A 24 -65.06 -33.50 -2.15
CA ALA A 24 -64.02 -34.36 -1.61
C ALA A 24 -64.35 -35.84 -1.81
N GLN A 25 -63.30 -36.68 -1.85
CA GLN A 25 -63.27 -38.09 -1.42
C GLN A 25 -61.79 -38.50 -1.20
N THR A 26 -61.33 -38.53 0.06
CA THR A 26 -60.86 -39.71 0.86
C THR A 26 -59.81 -40.57 0.16
N ALA A 27 -58.52 -40.49 0.54
CA ALA A 27 -57.86 -41.04 1.73
C ALA A 27 -57.36 -42.47 1.53
N GLN A 28 -56.03 -42.64 1.47
CA GLN A 28 -55.36 -43.81 2.06
C GLN A 28 -53.91 -43.46 2.44
N GLU A 29 -53.60 -43.74 3.70
CA GLU A 29 -52.33 -43.54 4.40
C GLU A 29 -51.22 -44.43 3.82
N GLN A 30 -50.00 -43.88 3.75
CA GLN A 30 -48.82 -44.63 4.16
C GLN A 30 -47.72 -43.66 4.61
N GLU A 31 -47.50 -43.65 5.91
CA GLU A 31 -46.34 -43.07 6.56
C GLU A 31 -45.08 -43.81 6.09
N ASP A 32 -44.06 -43.09 5.64
CA ASP A 32 -42.69 -43.50 5.86
C ASP A 32 -41.84 -42.26 6.15
N HIS A 33 -41.16 -42.32 7.29
CA HIS A 33 -40.35 -41.25 7.85
C HIS A 33 -38.97 -41.25 7.18
N GLY A 34 -38.74 -40.30 6.28
CA GLY A 34 -37.41 -39.94 5.79
C GLY A 34 -37.18 -38.45 5.95
N PHE A 35 -36.67 -38.03 7.10
CA PHE A 35 -36.13 -36.69 7.29
C PHE A 35 -34.79 -36.62 6.56
N VAL A 36 -34.82 -36.24 5.28
CA VAL A 36 -33.63 -35.84 4.52
C VAL A 36 -33.46 -34.34 4.79
N VAL A 37 -32.45 -33.97 5.57
CA VAL A 37 -31.90 -32.62 5.51
C VAL A 37 -31.10 -32.59 4.21
N GLU A 38 -31.71 -32.10 3.13
CA GLU A 38 -30.94 -31.68 1.97
C GLU A 38 -30.15 -30.44 2.40
N ASN A 39 -28.91 -30.66 2.83
CA ASN A 39 -27.91 -29.61 2.94
C ASN A 39 -27.42 -29.34 1.51
N THR A 40 -28.22 -28.62 0.74
CA THR A 40 -27.85 -28.18 -0.61
C THR A 40 -26.82 -27.07 -0.44
N VAL A 41 -25.54 -27.44 -0.43
CA VAL A 41 -24.44 -26.49 -0.60
C VAL A 41 -24.57 -25.96 -2.03
N PHE A 42 -25.08 -24.73 -2.17
CA PHE A 42 -25.06 -23.98 -3.42
C PHE A 42 -23.63 -23.45 -3.62
N VAL A 43 -22.74 -24.25 -4.21
CA VAL A 43 -21.51 -23.70 -4.80
C VAL A 43 -21.76 -23.34 -6.26
N GLY A 44 -21.60 -22.04 -6.56
CA GLY A 44 -20.77 -21.58 -7.67
C GLY A 44 -21.31 -21.69 -9.09
N ALA A 45 -22.16 -20.73 -9.49
CA ALA A 45 -22.23 -20.37 -10.90
C ALA A 45 -22.49 -18.87 -11.18
N ASN A 46 -22.90 -18.06 -10.19
CA ASN A 46 -23.25 -16.64 -10.39
C ASN A 46 -22.92 -15.74 -9.18
N ALA A 47 -21.96 -16.16 -8.35
CA ALA A 47 -21.37 -15.29 -7.34
C ALA A 47 -20.68 -14.13 -8.06
N MET A 48 -20.91 -12.89 -7.62
CA MET A 48 -20.19 -11.74 -8.14
C MET A 48 -19.31 -11.11 -7.08
N THR A 49 -18.20 -10.54 -7.51
CA THR A 49 -17.37 -9.68 -6.68
C THR A 49 -17.82 -8.24 -6.86
N ILE A 50 -18.11 -7.57 -5.75
CA ILE A 50 -18.52 -6.17 -5.70
C ILE A 50 -17.36 -5.39 -5.08
N VAL A 51 -16.64 -4.64 -5.90
CA VAL A 51 -15.52 -3.82 -5.43
C VAL A 51 -16.07 -2.57 -4.76
N ILE A 52 -15.74 -2.40 -3.48
CA ILE A 52 -16.18 -1.26 -2.69
C ILE A 52 -15.47 0.00 -3.17
N GLY A 53 -16.25 1.00 -3.55
CA GLY A 53 -15.75 2.24 -4.15
C GLY A 53 -15.59 2.20 -5.67
N GLN A 54 -16.10 1.16 -6.36
CA GLN A 54 -16.14 1.10 -7.82
C GLN A 54 -17.51 1.53 -8.37
N ASP A 55 -17.49 2.51 -9.27
CA ASP A 55 -18.63 3.01 -10.04
C ASP A 55 -18.15 3.60 -11.37
N GLU A 56 -18.47 2.93 -12.48
CA GLU A 56 -18.06 3.33 -13.83
C GLU A 56 -18.59 4.70 -14.27
N ASP A 57 -19.72 5.14 -13.69
CA ASP A 57 -20.31 6.45 -13.96
C ASP A 57 -19.65 7.58 -13.15
N MET A 58 -18.81 7.21 -12.16
CA MET A 58 -18.03 8.14 -11.35
C MET A 58 -16.63 8.33 -11.93
N VAL A 59 -16.01 9.47 -11.60
CA VAL A 59 -14.62 9.76 -11.95
C VAL A 59 -13.91 10.08 -10.64
N PRO A 60 -12.83 9.37 -10.28
CA PRO A 60 -12.31 8.17 -10.96
C PRO A 60 -13.35 7.03 -10.94
N SER A 61 -13.24 6.01 -11.79
CA SER A 61 -14.22 4.90 -11.74
C SER A 61 -14.04 4.01 -10.50
N GLN A 62 -12.95 4.19 -9.76
CA GLN A 62 -12.59 3.46 -8.56
C GLN A 62 -11.78 4.35 -7.61
N VAL A 63 -12.08 4.33 -6.31
CA VAL A 63 -11.37 5.09 -5.26
C VAL A 63 -10.83 4.21 -4.13
N ASP A 64 -10.96 2.89 -4.28
CA ASP A 64 -10.63 1.87 -3.29
C ASP A 64 -11.33 2.14 -1.95
N TRP A 65 -10.95 1.45 -0.87
CA TRP A 65 -11.39 1.66 0.50
C TRP A 65 -10.46 2.62 1.23
N THR A 66 -10.75 3.92 1.12
CA THR A 66 -9.86 5.03 1.52
C THR A 66 -10.57 6.07 2.38
N ASP A 67 -9.82 6.78 3.24
CA ASP A 67 -10.32 7.93 4.00
C ASP A 67 -10.76 9.10 3.10
N GLY A 68 -11.72 9.90 3.58
CA GLY A 68 -12.27 11.03 2.85
C GLY A 68 -13.28 10.67 1.76
N VAL A 69 -13.59 9.37 1.59
CA VAL A 69 -14.61 8.85 0.67
C VAL A 69 -15.90 8.55 1.42
N CYS A 70 -17.02 9.07 0.92
CA CYS A 70 -18.36 8.73 1.40
C CYS A 70 -18.96 7.61 0.54
N TYR A 71 -18.93 6.37 0.99
CA TYR A 71 -19.48 5.23 0.24
C TYR A 71 -21.01 5.19 0.35
N SER A 72 -21.72 5.28 -0.75
CA SER A 72 -23.18 5.23 -0.74
C SER A 72 -23.68 3.86 -0.26
N PRO A 73 -24.82 3.80 0.45
CA PRO A 73 -25.44 2.54 0.82
C PRO A 73 -25.77 1.64 -0.38
N ILE A 74 -25.31 0.40 -0.36
CA ILE A 74 -25.69 -0.62 -1.34
C ILE A 74 -27.04 -1.20 -0.91
N SER A 75 -28.12 -0.68 -1.47
CA SER A 75 -29.48 -0.92 -0.96
C SER A 75 -30.16 -2.18 -1.51
N SER A 76 -29.62 -2.81 -2.55
CA SER A 76 -30.18 -4.04 -3.13
C SER A 76 -29.18 -4.73 -4.07
N GLY A 77 -29.48 -5.97 -4.46
CA GLY A 77 -28.75 -6.70 -5.48
C GLY A 77 -27.60 -7.55 -4.97
N VAL A 78 -27.25 -7.46 -3.68
CA VAL A 78 -26.29 -8.34 -2.99
C VAL A 78 -27.02 -9.57 -2.45
N HIS A 79 -26.40 -10.74 -2.61
CA HIS A 79 -26.95 -12.05 -2.33
C HIS A 79 -25.90 -12.95 -1.66
N PRO A 80 -26.33 -13.99 -0.91
CA PRO A 80 -25.41 -15.01 -0.41
C PRO A 80 -24.59 -15.65 -1.53
N GLY A 81 -23.30 -15.84 -1.26
CA GLY A 81 -22.31 -16.33 -2.22
C GLY A 81 -21.54 -15.23 -2.95
N ASP A 82 -21.99 -13.96 -2.89
CA ASP A 82 -21.19 -12.84 -3.39
C ASP A 82 -19.98 -12.54 -2.53
N LYS A 83 -19.07 -11.73 -3.07
CA LYS A 83 -17.94 -11.15 -2.36
C LYS A 83 -18.04 -9.63 -2.34
N LEU A 84 -17.78 -9.02 -1.18
CA LEU A 84 -17.50 -7.58 -1.08
C LEU A 84 -15.99 -7.41 -1.01
N HIS A 85 -15.40 -6.81 -2.04
CA HIS A 85 -13.96 -6.67 -2.19
C HIS A 85 -13.50 -5.28 -1.74
N PHE A 86 -12.60 -5.25 -0.76
CA PHE A 86 -12.01 -4.04 -0.19
C PHE A 86 -10.53 -3.98 -0.55
N GLU A 87 -10.16 -3.02 -1.40
CA GLU A 87 -8.76 -2.69 -1.72
C GLU A 87 -8.33 -1.51 -0.86
N TYR A 88 -7.16 -1.53 -0.21
CA TYR A 88 -6.65 -0.45 0.64
C TYR A 88 -5.14 -0.58 0.93
N GLN A 89 -4.54 0.44 1.55
CA GLN A 89 -3.15 0.33 2.03
C GLN A 89 -3.08 0.51 3.55
N ALA A 90 -3.22 1.75 4.03
CA ALA A 90 -3.13 2.10 5.46
C ALA A 90 -4.50 2.05 6.18
N HIS A 91 -5.35 1.08 5.84
CA HIS A 91 -6.72 0.97 6.37
C HIS A 91 -7.04 -0.43 6.91
N ASN A 92 -8.20 -0.57 7.54
CA ASN A 92 -8.72 -1.84 8.02
C ASN A 92 -10.23 -1.94 7.74
N VAL A 93 -10.78 -3.15 7.87
CA VAL A 93 -12.19 -3.45 7.63
C VAL A 93 -12.78 -4.07 8.89
N TYR A 94 -13.73 -3.38 9.53
CA TYR A 94 -14.53 -3.93 10.61
C TYR A 94 -15.96 -4.19 10.16
N LYS A 95 -16.56 -5.32 10.56
CA LYS A 95 -18.00 -5.54 10.55
C LYS A 95 -18.60 -4.99 11.84
N MET A 96 -19.42 -3.94 11.74
CA MET A 96 -20.01 -3.27 12.90
C MET A 96 -21.19 -4.06 13.46
N ALA A 97 -21.35 -4.03 14.79
CA ALA A 97 -22.39 -4.78 15.49
C ALA A 97 -23.83 -4.38 15.12
N SER A 98 -24.05 -3.12 14.72
CA SER A 98 -25.37 -2.61 14.36
C SER A 98 -25.29 -1.26 13.65
N LYS A 99 -26.42 -0.80 13.11
CA LYS A 99 -26.57 0.55 12.54
C LYS A 99 -26.16 1.65 13.51
N GLU A 100 -26.53 1.54 14.79
CA GLU A 100 -26.19 2.55 15.80
C GLU A 100 -24.69 2.61 16.04
N HIS A 101 -24.02 1.46 16.07
CA HIS A 101 -22.56 1.37 16.21
C HIS A 101 -21.86 1.96 14.99
N PHE A 102 -22.34 1.61 13.80
CA PHE A 102 -21.88 2.14 12.52
C PHE A 102 -21.99 3.67 12.41
N LEU A 103 -23.17 4.24 12.73
CA LEU A 103 -23.38 5.68 12.62
C LEU A 103 -22.52 6.48 13.60
N ASN A 104 -22.32 5.95 14.81
CA ASN A 104 -21.54 6.59 15.87
C ASN A 104 -20.06 6.21 15.86
N CYS A 105 -19.61 5.41 14.89
CA CYS A 105 -18.24 4.86 14.85
C CYS A 105 -17.82 4.23 16.17
N ASN A 106 -18.77 3.54 16.81
CA ASN A 106 -18.55 2.79 18.02
C ASN A 106 -18.17 1.37 17.65
N PHE A 107 -16.90 1.03 17.79
CA PHE A 107 -16.37 -0.29 17.48
C PHE A 107 -16.54 -1.31 18.61
N THR A 108 -17.29 -0.96 19.67
CA THR A 108 -17.70 -1.94 20.68
C THR A 108 -18.47 -3.08 20.01
N ASP A 109 -18.08 -4.32 20.27
CA ASP A 109 -18.64 -5.54 19.68
C ASP A 109 -18.53 -5.62 18.14
N ALA A 110 -17.74 -4.75 17.51
CA ALA A 110 -17.41 -4.89 16.10
C ALA A 110 -16.39 -6.01 15.90
N THR A 111 -16.47 -6.71 14.77
CA THR A 111 -15.54 -7.78 14.40
C THR A 111 -14.51 -7.20 13.43
N LEU A 112 -13.23 -7.25 13.80
CA LEU A 112 -12.14 -6.97 12.86
C LEU A 112 -12.14 -8.09 11.81
N LEU A 113 -12.26 -7.71 10.55
CA LEU A 113 -12.27 -8.65 9.43
C LEU A 113 -10.92 -8.70 8.71
N ALA A 114 -10.26 -7.55 8.57
CA ALA A 114 -8.91 -7.46 8.04
C ALA A 114 -8.21 -6.18 8.53
N GLN A 115 -6.92 -6.29 8.84
CA GLN A 115 -6.08 -5.24 9.42
C GLN A 115 -5.25 -4.50 8.37
N VAL A 116 -4.46 -3.51 8.82
CA VAL A 116 -3.52 -2.77 7.95
C VAL A 116 -2.47 -3.74 7.39
N GLY A 117 -2.30 -3.74 6.07
CA GLY A 117 -1.39 -4.65 5.37
C GLY A 117 -2.04 -5.95 4.87
N GLU A 118 -3.31 -6.20 5.16
CA GLU A 118 -4.08 -7.35 4.65
C GLU A 118 -4.99 -6.95 3.48
N SER A 119 -4.52 -6.05 2.62
CA SER A 119 -5.22 -5.74 1.37
C SER A 119 -4.73 -6.62 0.23
N PRO A 120 -5.61 -7.03 -0.70
CA PRO A 120 -7.06 -6.85 -0.66
C PRO A 120 -7.77 -7.79 0.32
N TYR A 121 -8.98 -7.42 0.74
CA TYR A 121 -9.84 -8.26 1.58
C TYR A 121 -11.21 -8.54 0.94
N ASP A 122 -11.59 -9.82 0.86
CA ASP A 122 -12.88 -10.29 0.38
C ASP A 122 -13.79 -10.75 1.53
N TYR A 123 -14.89 -10.02 1.78
CA TYR A 123 -15.96 -10.52 2.65
C TYR A 123 -16.91 -11.40 1.85
N ALA A 124 -16.92 -12.71 2.12
CA ALA A 124 -17.89 -13.66 1.55
C ALA A 124 -19.26 -13.48 2.20
N VAL A 125 -20.26 -13.08 1.42
CA VAL A 125 -21.65 -12.89 1.88
C VAL A 125 -22.25 -14.25 2.20
N ALA A 126 -22.50 -14.52 3.48
CA ALA A 126 -22.93 -15.83 3.94
C ALA A 126 -24.46 -15.99 3.87
N GLY A 127 -24.92 -17.24 3.98
CA GLY A 127 -26.36 -17.55 3.93
C GLY A 127 -27.14 -16.93 5.08
N ASP A 128 -26.53 -16.79 6.25
CA ASP A 128 -27.08 -16.14 7.44
C ASP A 128 -27.12 -14.62 7.35
N ASP A 129 -26.35 -13.99 6.45
CA ASP A 129 -26.48 -12.57 6.14
C ASP A 129 -27.79 -12.25 5.38
N THR A 130 -28.52 -13.27 4.89
CA THR A 130 -29.74 -13.06 4.09
C THR A 130 -30.82 -12.28 4.85
N GLY A 131 -31.21 -11.13 4.31
CA GLY A 131 -32.24 -10.27 4.90
C GLY A 131 -31.71 -9.27 5.93
N GLU A 132 -30.41 -9.30 6.21
CA GLU A 132 -29.72 -8.36 7.08
C GLU A 132 -29.16 -7.17 6.30
N VAL A 133 -28.82 -6.11 7.04
CA VAL A 133 -27.98 -5.02 6.54
C VAL A 133 -26.64 -5.14 7.24
N LEU A 134 -25.60 -5.36 6.46
CA LEU A 134 -24.22 -5.43 6.92
C LEU A 134 -23.65 -4.01 7.01
N TYR A 135 -22.79 -3.77 7.98
CA TYR A 135 -22.21 -2.47 8.27
C TYR A 135 -20.70 -2.61 8.34
N PHE A 136 -19.97 -1.87 7.51
CA PHE A 136 -18.51 -1.91 7.47
C PHE A 136 -17.89 -0.54 7.73
N ALA A 137 -16.81 -0.46 8.49
CA ALA A 137 -16.11 0.81 8.76
C ALA A 137 -14.61 0.61 9.01
N CYS A 138 -13.82 1.66 8.78
CA CYS A 138 -12.42 1.71 9.15
C CYS A 138 -12.22 2.36 10.53
N GLN A 139 -11.46 1.71 11.42
CA GLN A 139 -11.16 2.22 12.77
C GLN A 139 -9.88 3.07 12.81
N VAL A 140 -9.07 3.06 11.74
CA VAL A 140 -7.80 3.80 11.74
C VAL A 140 -8.07 5.31 11.93
N GLY A 141 -7.43 5.91 12.93
CA GLY A 141 -7.55 7.33 13.25
C GLY A 141 -9.00 7.81 13.38
N ASP A 142 -9.31 8.90 12.69
CA ASP A 142 -10.65 9.50 12.64
C ASP A 142 -11.41 9.09 11.36
N HIS A 143 -10.99 8.05 10.61
CA HIS A 143 -11.55 7.79 9.27
C HIS A 143 -13.07 7.54 9.28
N CYS A 144 -13.59 6.71 10.19
CA CYS A 144 -15.03 6.56 10.38
C CYS A 144 -15.66 7.83 10.99
N ALA A 145 -15.01 8.39 12.02
CA ALA A 145 -15.54 9.45 12.88
C ALA A 145 -15.67 10.81 12.17
N SER A 146 -14.85 11.05 11.15
CA SER A 146 -14.97 12.13 10.18
C SER A 146 -16.20 11.97 9.27
N GLY A 147 -16.99 10.92 9.49
CA GLY A 147 -18.19 10.60 8.73
C GLY A 147 -17.90 9.89 7.41
N THR A 148 -16.63 9.66 7.09
CA THR A 148 -16.19 9.03 5.84
C THR A 148 -15.71 7.59 6.10
N GLN A 149 -15.27 6.86 5.07
CA GLN A 149 -14.79 5.47 5.16
C GLN A 149 -15.63 4.47 5.97
N LYS A 150 -16.93 4.43 5.63
CA LYS A 150 -17.90 3.46 6.14
C LYS A 150 -18.97 3.18 5.07
N VAL A 151 -19.44 1.95 4.97
CA VAL A 151 -20.46 1.51 4.00
C VAL A 151 -21.47 0.56 4.64
N GLN A 152 -22.74 0.64 4.24
CA GLN A 152 -23.77 -0.33 4.61
C GLN A 152 -24.28 -1.08 3.38
N VAL A 153 -24.52 -2.38 3.52
CA VAL A 153 -24.85 -3.30 2.43
C VAL A 153 -26.07 -4.13 2.79
N ALA A 154 -27.16 -3.98 2.05
CA ALA A 154 -28.37 -4.75 2.23
C ALA A 154 -28.29 -6.07 1.45
N VAL A 155 -28.38 -7.18 2.17
CA VAL A 155 -28.31 -8.53 1.59
C VAL A 155 -29.72 -9.08 1.43
N SER A 156 -30.04 -9.58 0.24
CA SER A 156 -31.38 -10.06 -0.10
C SER A 156 -31.35 -11.50 -0.57
N ALA A 157 -32.45 -12.23 -0.39
CA ALA A 157 -32.58 -13.57 -0.95
C ALA A 157 -32.62 -13.50 -2.48
N PHE A 158 -31.85 -14.35 -3.16
CA PHE A 158 -31.92 -14.44 -4.61
C PHE A 158 -33.26 -15.04 -5.05
N ALA A 159 -34.13 -14.22 -5.67
CA ALA A 159 -35.47 -14.62 -6.12
C ALA A 159 -35.54 -14.93 -7.64
N GLY A 160 -34.40 -14.90 -8.34
CA GLY A 160 -34.30 -15.03 -9.80
C GLY A 160 -33.93 -16.43 -10.30
N ASN A 161 -33.96 -16.62 -11.62
CA ASN A 161 -33.32 -17.77 -12.27
C ASN A 161 -31.80 -17.49 -12.32
N PRO A 162 -30.92 -18.37 -11.83
CA PRO A 162 -29.47 -18.12 -11.81
C PRO A 162 -28.88 -17.79 -13.18
N ALA A 163 -29.51 -18.25 -14.26
CA ALA A 163 -29.01 -18.10 -15.64
C ALA A 163 -29.52 -16.85 -16.40
N ALA A 164 -30.09 -15.83 -15.73
CA ALA A 164 -30.58 -14.61 -16.38
C ALA A 164 -29.88 -13.37 -15.83
N ASP A 165 -29.49 -12.44 -16.73
CA ASP A 165 -28.81 -11.15 -16.48
C ASP A 165 -29.11 -10.58 -15.09
N ARG A 166 -28.23 -10.88 -14.14
CA ARG A 166 -28.23 -10.24 -12.84
C ARG A 166 -27.71 -8.82 -13.05
N PRO A 167 -28.45 -7.77 -12.65
CA PRO A 167 -27.96 -6.41 -12.79
C PRO A 167 -26.68 -6.23 -11.98
N THR A 168 -25.67 -5.61 -12.59
CA THR A 168 -24.42 -5.26 -11.92
C THR A 168 -24.72 -4.40 -10.70
N VAL A 169 -24.22 -4.82 -9.55
CA VAL A 169 -24.27 -4.03 -8.31
C VAL A 169 -23.08 -3.09 -8.32
N VAL A 170 -23.36 -1.80 -8.12
CA VAL A 170 -22.36 -0.74 -8.13
C VAL A 170 -22.17 -0.21 -6.73
N SER A 171 -20.92 -0.07 -6.28
CA SER A 171 -20.58 0.55 -5.01
C SER A 171 -20.30 2.05 -5.22
N SER A 172 -21.35 2.80 -5.56
CA SER A 172 -21.25 4.25 -5.74
C SER A 172 -20.72 4.96 -4.50
N TYR A 173 -20.07 6.10 -4.71
CA TYR A 173 -19.47 6.87 -3.63
C TYR A 173 -19.52 8.37 -3.95
N SER A 174 -19.19 9.19 -2.97
CA SER A 174 -19.09 10.64 -3.10
C SER A 174 -17.82 11.12 -2.42
N LEU A 175 -17.01 11.88 -3.15
CA LEU A 175 -15.79 12.48 -2.60
C LEU A 175 -16.07 13.85 -2.01
N GLY A 176 -15.25 14.23 -1.04
CA GLY A 176 -15.28 15.51 -0.34
C GLY A 176 -16.66 15.95 0.15
N THR A 177 -17.53 14.99 0.44
CA THR A 177 -18.79 15.21 1.15
C THR A 177 -18.46 15.61 2.59
N SER A 178 -19.20 16.57 3.17
CA SER A 178 -19.00 16.89 4.60
C SER A 178 -19.40 15.71 5.48
N THR A 179 -18.87 15.65 6.70
CA THR A 179 -19.25 14.65 7.70
C THR A 179 -20.77 14.56 7.87
N GLU A 180 -21.44 15.71 7.94
CA GLU A 180 -22.88 15.80 8.11
C GLU A 180 -23.63 15.28 6.87
N ALA A 181 -23.22 15.72 5.68
CA ALA A 181 -23.84 15.27 4.43
C ALA A 181 -23.62 13.77 4.20
N CYS A 182 -22.44 13.23 4.54
CA CYS A 182 -22.18 11.81 4.40
C CYS A 182 -23.03 11.00 5.39
N ASN A 183 -23.14 11.45 6.65
CA ASN A 183 -24.03 10.82 7.62
C ASN A 183 -25.50 10.86 7.15
N GLU A 184 -25.95 11.95 6.51
CA GLU A 184 -27.29 12.02 5.89
C GLU A 184 -27.45 11.00 4.75
N ILE A 185 -26.43 10.79 3.90
CA ILE A 185 -26.41 9.75 2.87
C ILE A 185 -26.50 8.36 3.51
N GLN A 186 -25.72 8.10 4.57
CA GLN A 186 -25.76 6.84 5.31
C GLN A 186 -27.11 6.58 5.99
N GLU A 187 -27.78 7.62 6.49
CA GLU A 187 -29.06 7.48 7.16
C GLU A 187 -30.22 7.28 6.19
N SER A 188 -30.24 8.06 5.10
CA SER A 188 -31.37 8.16 4.17
C SER A 188 -31.30 7.19 2.99
N GLY A 189 -30.11 6.71 2.64
CA GLY A 189 -29.89 5.90 1.45
C GLY A 189 -30.12 6.64 0.13
N ALA A 190 -30.27 7.98 0.17
CA ALA A 190 -30.50 8.80 -1.00
C ALA A 190 -29.37 9.81 -1.18
N VAL A 191 -28.63 9.69 -2.29
CA VAL A 191 -27.78 10.76 -2.79
C VAL A 191 -28.71 11.84 -3.32
N SER A 192 -28.77 13.01 -2.67
CA SER A 192 -29.59 14.11 -3.15
C SER A 192 -29.01 14.65 -4.48
N GLN A 193 -29.84 15.22 -5.37
CA GLN A 193 -29.32 15.85 -6.59
C GLN A 193 -28.35 17.01 -6.31
N ASN A 194 -28.35 17.56 -5.09
CA ASN A 194 -27.36 18.54 -4.65
C ASN A 194 -26.00 17.89 -4.36
N ASP A 195 -25.93 16.59 -4.04
CA ASP A 195 -24.69 15.89 -3.70
C ASP A 195 -23.91 15.51 -4.97
N ALA A 196 -24.62 15.16 -6.06
CA ALA A 196 -24.03 15.09 -7.40
C ALA A 196 -23.52 16.47 -7.90
N GLN A 197 -24.13 17.57 -7.45
CA GLN A 197 -23.58 18.92 -7.66
C GLN A 197 -22.37 19.19 -6.76
N GLN A 198 -22.32 18.66 -5.54
CA GLN A 198 -21.19 18.78 -4.62
C GLN A 198 -19.97 17.96 -5.07
N ALA A 199 -20.17 16.75 -5.61
CA ALA A 199 -19.13 15.98 -6.29
C ALA A 199 -18.60 16.72 -7.53
N ASN A 200 -19.49 17.42 -8.27
CA ASN A 200 -19.08 18.33 -9.35
C ASN A 200 -18.37 19.60 -8.84
N MET A 201 -18.65 20.07 -7.61
CA MET A 201 -17.97 21.23 -7.02
C MET A 201 -16.51 20.92 -6.68
N LEU A 202 -16.16 19.65 -6.44
CA LEU A 202 -14.78 19.23 -6.18
C LEU A 202 -13.96 19.06 -7.45
N ARG A 203 -14.62 18.91 -8.62
CA ARG A 203 -13.92 18.79 -9.90
C ARG A 203 -13.20 20.08 -10.21
N SER A 204 -11.90 19.98 -10.46
CA SER A 204 -11.16 21.12 -11.00
C SER A 204 -11.71 21.51 -12.37
N SER A 205 -11.69 22.81 -12.65
CA SER A 205 -11.89 23.34 -14.00
C SER A 205 -10.55 23.72 -14.60
N CYS A 206 -10.27 23.28 -15.83
CA CYS A 206 -9.08 23.68 -16.57
C CYS A 206 -9.44 24.52 -17.80
N THR A 207 -8.54 25.41 -18.21
CA THR A 207 -8.58 26.04 -19.53
C THR A 207 -8.35 25.01 -20.63
N ASP A 208 -8.73 25.37 -21.87
CA ASP A 208 -8.26 24.64 -23.05
C ASP A 208 -6.72 24.74 -23.16
N PRO A 209 -6.05 23.77 -23.81
CA PRO A 209 -4.62 23.85 -24.09
C PRO A 209 -4.27 25.07 -24.95
N GLU A 210 -3.37 25.92 -24.46
CA GLU A 210 -2.87 27.10 -25.18
C GLU A 210 -1.42 26.89 -25.63
N PRO A 211 -1.05 27.20 -26.88
CA PRO A 211 0.34 27.09 -27.33
C PRO A 211 1.22 28.15 -26.64
N THR A 212 2.39 27.74 -26.15
CA THR A 212 3.36 28.63 -25.46
C THR A 212 4.20 29.49 -26.39
N GLY A 213 4.15 29.22 -27.71
CA GLY A 213 5.04 29.79 -28.71
C GLY A 213 6.26 28.92 -29.04
N GLU A 214 6.58 27.95 -28.19
CA GLU A 214 7.52 26.87 -28.51
C GLU A 214 6.84 25.75 -29.31
N PRO A 215 7.53 25.11 -30.28
CA PRO A 215 6.94 24.04 -31.08
C PRO A 215 6.38 22.92 -30.20
N ASN A 216 5.14 22.51 -30.49
CA ASN A 216 4.45 21.39 -29.84
C ASN A 216 4.38 21.50 -28.30
N THR A 217 4.46 22.71 -27.74
CA THR A 217 4.48 22.95 -26.31
C THR A 217 3.27 23.76 -25.88
N PHE A 218 2.52 23.22 -24.92
CA PHE A 218 1.22 23.72 -24.50
C PHE A 218 1.25 24.13 -23.03
N TYR A 219 0.30 24.99 -22.68
CA TYR A 219 0.05 25.49 -21.34
C TYR A 219 -1.41 25.25 -20.98
N ARG A 220 -1.66 24.90 -19.72
CA ARG A 220 -2.99 24.89 -19.13
C ARG A 220 -2.96 25.46 -17.73
N SER A 221 -4.04 26.16 -17.37
CA SER A 221 -4.31 26.60 -16.02
C SER A 221 -5.55 25.90 -15.51
N CYS A 222 -5.49 25.41 -14.28
CA CYS A 222 -6.56 24.69 -13.64
C CYS A 222 -6.82 25.28 -12.26
N LEU A 223 -8.07 25.17 -11.81
CA LEU A 223 -8.52 25.62 -10.50
C LEU A 223 -9.30 24.48 -9.85
N SER A 224 -8.87 24.04 -8.68
CA SER A 224 -9.54 22.97 -7.95
C SER A 224 -10.95 23.37 -7.49
N GLY A 225 -11.72 22.35 -7.10
CA GLY A 225 -12.86 22.57 -6.24
C GLY A 225 -12.49 23.24 -4.90
N PRO A 226 -13.46 23.84 -4.19
CA PRO A 226 -13.19 24.54 -2.96
C PRO A 226 -13.01 23.58 -1.78
N ALA A 227 -12.00 23.85 -0.97
CA ALA A 227 -11.84 23.38 0.40
C ALA A 227 -12.41 24.44 1.34
N THR A 228 -13.65 24.23 1.81
CA THR A 228 -14.32 25.15 2.73
C THR A 228 -13.82 24.95 4.15
N LEU A 229 -13.14 25.96 4.71
CA LEU A 229 -12.57 25.90 6.06
C LEU A 229 -13.16 26.98 6.97
N THR A 230 -13.28 26.63 8.24
CA THR A 230 -13.58 27.56 9.33
C THR A 230 -12.27 28.12 9.91
N PRO A 231 -12.27 29.23 10.67
CA PRO A 231 -11.06 29.70 11.35
C PRO A 231 -10.51 28.61 12.28
N GLY A 232 -9.22 28.26 12.18
CA GLY A 232 -8.65 27.11 12.89
C GLY A 232 -9.01 25.75 12.31
N GLY A 233 -9.79 25.70 11.23
CA GLY A 233 -10.28 24.46 10.65
C GLY A 233 -9.16 23.65 10.01
N VAL A 234 -9.22 22.34 10.17
CA VAL A 234 -8.32 21.38 9.52
C VAL A 234 -9.12 20.57 8.51
N VAL A 235 -8.53 20.32 7.34
CA VAL A 235 -9.07 19.36 6.36
C VAL A 235 -7.99 18.36 5.99
N ASN A 236 -8.34 17.08 6.06
CA ASN A 236 -7.61 15.94 5.54
C ASN A 236 -8.52 15.29 4.52
N ARG A 237 -8.30 15.57 3.24
CA ARG A 237 -9.27 15.15 2.23
C ARG A 237 -8.63 14.88 0.89
N LEU A 238 -9.10 13.82 0.25
CA LEU A 238 -8.87 13.53 -1.16
C LEU A 238 -9.65 14.51 -2.03
N PHE A 239 -8.94 15.24 -2.88
CA PHE A 239 -9.46 16.09 -3.92
C PHE A 239 -9.21 15.44 -5.28
N LEU A 240 -10.26 15.43 -6.11
CA LEU A 240 -10.10 15.11 -7.50
C LEU A 240 -9.66 16.32 -8.28
N MET A 241 -8.45 16.23 -8.77
CA MET A 241 -7.86 17.21 -9.64
C MET A 241 -8.21 16.87 -11.07
N ALA A 242 -8.48 17.88 -11.90
CA ALA A 242 -8.50 17.65 -13.33
C ALA A 242 -7.10 17.26 -13.78
N TYR A 243 -6.99 16.12 -14.45
CA TYR A 243 -5.80 15.71 -15.15
C TYR A 243 -5.56 16.67 -16.33
N PRO A 244 -4.49 17.48 -16.29
CA PRO A 244 -4.35 18.59 -17.21
C PRO A 244 -3.73 18.17 -18.56
N TYR A 245 -3.42 16.89 -18.76
CA TYR A 245 -2.76 16.40 -19.97
C TYR A 245 -3.73 15.61 -20.88
N PRO A 246 -3.35 15.33 -22.14
CA PRO A 246 -4.09 14.39 -22.98
C PRO A 246 -4.13 12.99 -22.33
N THR A 247 -5.27 12.31 -22.39
CA THR A 247 -5.45 10.96 -21.83
C THR A 247 -5.17 9.86 -22.86
N ASP A 248 -5.18 10.19 -24.14
CA ASP A 248 -4.92 9.28 -25.26
C ASP A 248 -3.42 8.99 -25.46
N ARG A 249 -2.53 9.87 -24.95
CA ARG A 249 -1.09 9.78 -25.15
C ARG A 249 -0.30 10.45 -24.02
N ARG A 250 0.92 9.96 -23.81
CA ARG A 250 1.92 10.56 -22.93
C ARG A 250 2.51 11.82 -23.56
N VAL A 251 2.77 12.80 -22.71
CA VAL A 251 3.49 14.03 -23.05
C VAL A 251 4.69 14.23 -22.14
N ALA A 252 5.71 14.93 -22.63
CA ALA A 252 6.83 15.31 -21.79
C ALA A 252 6.39 16.45 -20.86
N LEU A 253 6.47 16.24 -19.56
CA LEU A 253 6.08 17.22 -18.55
C LEU A 253 7.05 18.41 -18.57
N GLY A 254 6.48 19.61 -18.60
CA GLY A 254 7.20 20.87 -18.51
C GLY A 254 7.17 21.42 -17.09
N GLN A 255 7.12 22.75 -16.98
CA GLN A 255 7.02 23.46 -15.71
C GLN A 255 5.63 23.25 -15.10
N ARG A 256 5.58 22.84 -13.83
CA ARG A 256 4.37 22.88 -13.03
C ARG A 256 4.52 23.92 -11.92
N THR A 257 3.43 24.63 -11.64
CA THR A 257 3.36 25.66 -10.59
C THR A 257 2.02 25.53 -9.91
N PHE A 258 1.97 25.84 -8.62
CA PHE A 258 0.70 25.89 -7.89
C PHE A 258 0.68 27.03 -6.90
N GLU A 259 -0.53 27.42 -6.53
CA GLU A 259 -0.79 28.29 -5.40
C GLU A 259 -2.19 28.05 -4.83
N PHE A 260 -2.34 28.27 -3.53
CA PHE A 260 -3.66 28.33 -2.91
C PHE A 260 -4.22 29.75 -2.98
N VAL A 261 -5.48 29.83 -3.39
CA VAL A 261 -6.25 31.06 -3.55
C VAL A 261 -7.56 30.95 -2.79
N TYR A 262 -8.20 32.07 -2.53
CA TYR A 262 -9.56 32.10 -2.00
C TYR A 262 -10.39 33.20 -2.64
N ASP A 263 -11.71 33.00 -2.59
CA ASP A 263 -12.69 33.97 -3.09
C ASP A 263 -12.94 35.07 -2.05
N THR A 264 -12.71 36.33 -2.43
CA THR A 264 -13.06 37.48 -1.60
C THR A 264 -14.57 37.78 -1.68
N PRO A 265 -15.16 38.53 -0.73
CA PRO A 265 -16.59 38.87 -0.75
C PRO A 265 -17.08 39.62 -2.01
N ASP A 266 -16.19 40.28 -2.74
CA ASP A 266 -16.46 40.93 -4.03
C ASP A 266 -16.24 40.02 -5.25
N GLY A 267 -15.94 38.74 -5.02
CA GLY A 267 -15.78 37.71 -6.04
C GLY A 267 -14.40 37.71 -6.73
N THR A 268 -13.39 38.35 -6.14
CA THR A 268 -12.02 38.29 -6.66
C THR A 268 -11.28 37.10 -6.08
N VAL A 269 -10.49 36.41 -6.91
CA VAL A 269 -9.66 35.29 -6.48
C VAL A 269 -8.27 35.82 -6.14
N VAL A 270 -7.87 35.73 -4.87
CA VAL A 270 -6.58 36.24 -4.39
C VAL A 270 -5.75 35.12 -3.73
N PRO A 271 -4.40 35.19 -3.78
CA PRO A 271 -3.55 34.21 -3.10
C PRO A 271 -3.79 34.22 -1.59
N ALA A 272 -3.88 33.02 -0.99
CA ALA A 272 -3.86 32.87 0.45
C ALA A 272 -2.43 33.14 0.98
N PRO A 273 -2.22 33.95 2.02
CA PRO A 273 -0.93 34.02 2.69
C PRO A 273 -0.73 32.82 3.62
N VAL A 274 0.52 32.39 3.84
CA VAL A 274 0.83 31.18 4.64
C VAL A 274 0.38 31.31 6.11
N ASN A 275 0.40 32.52 6.67
CA ASN A 275 -0.13 32.77 8.01
C ASN A 275 -1.67 32.77 8.10
N GLN A 276 -2.36 32.54 6.98
CA GLN A 276 -3.81 32.34 6.93
C GLN A 276 -4.17 30.91 6.53
N LEU A 277 -3.48 30.34 5.55
CA LEU A 277 -3.64 28.95 5.15
C LEU A 277 -2.28 28.27 5.12
N TYR A 278 -2.14 27.25 5.96
CA TYR A 278 -0.96 26.42 6.03
C TYR A 278 -1.22 25.11 5.31
N VAL A 279 -0.36 24.77 4.35
CA VAL A 279 -0.40 23.49 3.63
C VAL A 279 0.58 22.58 4.34
N HIS A 280 0.07 21.72 5.22
CA HIS A 280 0.92 20.87 6.05
C HIS A 280 1.52 19.74 5.21
N HIS A 281 0.70 19.02 4.44
CA HIS A 281 1.20 18.17 3.37
C HIS A 281 0.24 18.15 2.19
N LEU A 282 0.82 17.95 1.02
CA LEU A 282 0.11 17.76 -0.23
C LEU A 282 0.72 16.51 -0.86
N SER A 283 -0.10 15.48 -0.98
CA SER A 283 0.29 14.19 -1.55
C SER A 283 -0.53 13.92 -2.79
N GLY A 284 0.09 13.30 -3.79
CA GLY A 284 -0.55 12.96 -5.04
C GLY A 284 0.34 13.30 -6.23
N SER A 285 -0.17 12.98 -7.42
CA SER A 285 0.69 12.80 -8.59
C SER A 285 0.64 13.97 -9.57
N VAL A 286 -0.31 14.91 -9.40
CA VAL A 286 -0.46 16.07 -10.29
C VAL A 286 0.64 17.11 -10.05
N ILE A 287 0.95 17.39 -8.78
CA ILE A 287 1.90 18.44 -8.36
C ILE A 287 2.68 17.97 -7.15
N PHE A 288 3.93 18.39 -7.09
CA PHE A 288 4.86 18.01 -6.05
C PHE A 288 4.94 19.04 -4.92
N GLY A 289 4.75 18.58 -3.68
CA GLY A 289 5.01 19.34 -2.46
C GLY A 289 6.43 19.12 -1.93
N GLN A 290 6.95 20.09 -1.15
CA GLN A 290 8.26 19.99 -0.47
C GLN A 290 8.15 20.07 1.06
N GLY A 291 6.95 19.92 1.62
CA GLY A 291 6.73 20.08 3.07
C GLY A 291 6.84 21.51 3.59
N THR A 292 7.40 22.42 2.79
CA THR A 292 7.34 23.86 3.04
C THR A 292 5.96 24.38 2.73
N GLU A 293 5.40 25.20 3.60
CA GLU A 293 3.99 25.58 3.56
C GLU A 293 3.78 26.75 2.60
N GLY A 294 4.44 26.65 1.46
CA GLY A 294 4.21 27.47 0.31
C GLY A 294 2.79 27.24 -0.17
N VAL A 295 1.92 28.18 0.17
CA VAL A 295 0.75 28.58 -0.63
C VAL A 295 1.12 28.93 -2.08
N ARG A 296 2.39 28.89 -2.47
CA ARG A 296 2.88 29.02 -3.85
C ARG A 296 4.25 28.37 -4.02
N GLN A 297 4.41 27.49 -5.01
CA GLN A 297 5.71 26.92 -5.38
C GLN A 297 5.92 26.85 -6.89
N THR A 298 7.17 26.97 -7.31
CA THR A 298 7.60 26.86 -8.71
C THR A 298 8.89 26.06 -8.91
N ALA A 299 9.76 25.97 -7.90
CA ALA A 299 11.07 25.32 -8.03
C ALA A 299 11.06 23.77 -8.15
N PRO A 300 10.30 23.00 -7.32
CA PRO A 300 10.41 21.53 -7.31
C PRO A 300 10.05 20.86 -8.64
N ASP A 301 9.11 21.46 -9.37
CA ASP A 301 8.52 20.92 -10.59
C ASP A 301 8.96 21.67 -11.85
N ALA A 302 10.20 22.14 -11.88
CA ALA A 302 10.79 22.66 -13.10
C ALA A 302 11.00 21.55 -14.15
N ALA A 303 10.91 21.88 -15.43
CA ALA A 303 11.19 20.93 -16.50
C ALA A 303 12.64 20.43 -16.44
N PHE A 304 12.87 19.16 -16.76
CA PHE A 304 14.22 18.61 -16.90
C PHE A 304 14.85 19.05 -18.22
N THR A 305 16.18 19.23 -18.22
CA THR A 305 16.91 19.54 -19.45
C THR A 305 16.93 18.30 -20.36
N PRO A 306 16.60 18.44 -21.66
CA PRO A 306 16.71 17.34 -22.62
C PRO A 306 18.12 16.70 -22.61
N PRO A 307 18.22 15.36 -22.77
CA PRO A 307 17.16 14.44 -23.22
C PRO A 307 16.22 13.95 -22.11
N TYR A 308 16.39 14.38 -20.86
CA TYR A 308 15.60 13.88 -19.72
C TYR A 308 14.22 14.52 -19.66
N ALA A 309 13.19 13.74 -19.35
CA ALA A 309 11.88 14.26 -18.98
C ALA A 309 11.10 13.25 -18.14
N ARG A 310 10.25 13.77 -17.24
CA ARG A 310 9.11 13.01 -16.73
C ARG A 310 8.02 12.98 -17.78
N LEU A 311 7.30 11.88 -17.84
CA LEU A 311 6.20 11.68 -18.76
C LEU A 311 4.89 11.72 -18.02
N SER A 312 3.84 12.15 -18.72
CA SER A 312 2.50 12.05 -18.17
C SER A 312 1.99 10.62 -18.23
N GLY A 313 0.90 10.35 -17.50
CA GLY A 313 0.12 9.12 -17.62
C GLY A 313 0.26 8.18 -16.43
N ASP A 314 1.37 8.23 -15.70
CA ASP A 314 1.53 7.44 -14.46
C ASP A 314 0.89 8.17 -13.27
N GLU A 315 0.73 9.48 -13.38
CA GLU A 315 -0.04 10.27 -12.44
C GLU A 315 -1.55 10.12 -12.65
N GLY A 316 -2.23 9.70 -11.57
CA GLY A 316 -3.68 9.78 -11.47
C GLY A 316 -4.21 11.20 -11.34
N ASN A 317 -5.52 11.32 -11.18
CA ASN A 317 -6.24 12.59 -11.07
C ASN A 317 -6.59 12.96 -9.62
N SER A 318 -5.85 12.45 -8.64
CA SER A 318 -6.13 12.60 -7.22
C SER A 318 -5.00 13.33 -6.48
N MET A 319 -5.37 14.12 -5.48
CA MET A 319 -4.47 14.77 -4.54
C MET A 319 -5.08 14.75 -3.15
N VAL A 320 -4.32 14.37 -2.13
CA VAL A 320 -4.70 14.55 -0.74
C VAL A 320 -4.17 15.88 -0.25
N PHE A 321 -5.07 16.73 0.26
CA PHE A 321 -4.68 17.96 0.93
C PHE A 321 -4.85 17.80 2.44
N HIS A 322 -3.78 18.10 3.17
CA HIS A 322 -3.82 18.41 4.59
C HIS A 322 -3.61 19.93 4.76
N LEU A 323 -4.73 20.65 4.94
CA LEU A 323 -4.73 22.10 5.06
C LEU A 323 -5.20 22.52 6.45
N ILE A 324 -4.61 23.59 6.96
CA ILE A 324 -4.91 24.19 8.26
C ILE A 324 -5.18 25.68 8.05
N ASP A 325 -6.40 26.13 8.36
CA ASP A 325 -6.74 27.55 8.37
C ASP A 325 -6.29 28.19 9.69
N LEU A 326 -5.41 29.16 9.62
CA LEU A 326 -4.80 29.81 10.79
C LEU A 326 -5.49 31.11 11.20
N ARG A 327 -6.63 31.47 10.60
CA ARG A 327 -7.42 32.63 11.05
C ARG A 327 -7.85 32.40 12.49
N GLU A 328 -7.71 33.44 13.31
CA GLU A 328 -8.12 33.45 14.72
C GLU A 328 -7.41 32.37 15.59
N VAL A 329 -6.26 31.85 15.16
CA VAL A 329 -5.44 30.91 15.93
C VAL A 329 -4.34 31.66 16.68
N ASP A 330 -4.40 31.66 18.02
CA ASP A 330 -3.39 32.32 18.87
C ASP A 330 -2.06 31.53 18.93
N ASP A 331 -2.13 30.21 19.15
CA ASP A 331 -0.99 29.29 19.14
C ASP A 331 -0.86 28.61 17.78
N TRP A 332 -0.47 29.41 16.78
CA TRP A 332 -0.35 28.90 15.41
C TRP A 332 0.68 27.77 15.31
N LEU A 333 1.77 27.82 16.08
CA LEU A 333 2.82 26.82 16.00
C LEU A 333 2.33 25.46 16.53
N GLY A 334 1.68 25.43 17.69
CA GLY A 334 1.10 24.20 18.22
C GLY A 334 0.01 23.62 17.31
N CYS A 335 -0.72 24.48 16.60
CA CYS A 335 -1.73 24.10 15.62
C CYS A 335 -1.11 23.44 14.38
N ILE A 336 -0.09 24.05 13.77
CA ILE A 336 0.53 23.50 12.55
C ILE A 336 1.36 22.25 12.81
N GLU A 337 1.92 22.09 14.00
CA GLU A 337 2.65 20.88 14.42
C GLU A 337 1.70 19.76 14.90
N CYS A 338 0.40 20.05 14.94
CA CYS A 338 -0.63 19.12 15.38
C CYS A 338 -0.33 18.46 16.72
N ARG A 339 0.08 19.27 17.70
CA ARG A 339 0.44 18.77 19.02
C ARG A 339 -0.76 18.11 19.70
N CYS A 340 -0.58 16.90 20.23
CA CYS A 340 -1.62 16.20 20.96
C CYS A 340 -1.85 16.87 22.33
N PRO A 341 -3.04 17.44 22.61
CA PRO A 341 -3.29 18.06 23.91
C PRO A 341 -3.40 16.99 24.99
N VAL A 342 -2.79 17.25 26.15
CA VAL A 342 -2.98 16.44 27.36
C VAL A 342 -3.74 17.18 28.43
N GLY A 343 -4.97 16.72 28.67
CA GLY A 343 -5.85 17.28 29.68
C GLY A 343 -6.56 18.54 29.20
N ALA A 344 -6.00 19.72 29.49
CA ALA A 344 -6.60 21.01 29.13
C ALA A 344 -6.19 21.48 27.72
N PRO A 345 -6.94 22.39 27.07
CA PRO A 345 -6.49 23.03 25.84
C PRO A 345 -5.14 23.73 26.05
N ASN A 346 -4.21 23.58 25.10
CA ASN A 346 -2.86 24.17 25.09
C ASN A 346 -1.92 23.66 26.21
N THR A 347 -2.18 22.48 26.78
CA THR A 347 -1.18 21.76 27.59
C THR A 347 -0.67 20.57 26.79
N TYR A 348 0.64 20.56 26.52
CA TYR A 348 1.32 19.53 25.73
C TYR A 348 2.36 18.82 26.59
N PHE A 349 2.63 17.55 26.30
CA PHE A 349 3.73 16.83 26.95
C PHE A 349 5.06 17.37 26.42
N ASP A 350 5.84 18.04 27.28
CA ASP A 350 7.27 18.27 27.04
C ASP A 350 8.13 17.17 27.71
N ALA A 351 7.50 16.33 28.53
CA ALA A 351 8.14 15.18 29.14
C ALA A 351 7.88 13.95 28.26
N LEU A 352 8.96 13.39 27.69
CA LEU A 352 9.03 11.98 27.32
C LEU A 352 8.54 11.17 28.52
N THR A 353 7.28 10.76 28.52
CA THR A 353 6.95 9.56 29.26
C THR A 353 7.79 8.49 28.58
N ASN A 354 8.62 7.76 29.34
CA ASN A 354 9.37 6.58 28.89
C ASN A 354 8.42 5.44 28.41
N THR A 355 7.26 5.77 27.85
CA THR A 355 6.17 4.91 27.41
C THR A 355 6.04 4.91 25.89
N GLY A 356 6.81 5.72 25.15
CA GLY A 356 6.79 5.70 23.67
C GLY A 356 5.54 6.29 23.01
N ASN A 357 4.67 7.00 23.75
CA ASN A 357 3.45 7.59 23.19
C ASN A 357 3.74 8.85 22.38
N ILE A 358 3.15 8.89 21.18
CA ILE A 358 3.18 9.97 20.18
C ILE A 358 2.71 11.29 20.80
N THR A 359 3.49 12.38 20.64
CA THR A 359 3.14 13.70 21.22
C THR A 359 2.60 14.72 20.21
N GLY A 360 2.64 14.43 18.90
CA GLY A 360 1.98 15.21 17.85
C GLY A 360 1.95 14.48 16.50
N GLY A 361 1.77 15.22 15.40
CA GLY A 361 1.68 14.67 14.04
C GLY A 361 0.25 14.55 13.50
N VAL A 362 0.11 14.02 12.28
CA VAL A 362 -1.17 14.04 11.52
C VAL A 362 -2.34 13.45 12.30
N ASN A 363 -2.09 12.42 13.11
CA ASN A 363 -3.08 11.73 13.93
C ASN A 363 -3.67 12.60 15.05
N CYS A 364 -3.03 13.71 15.38
CA CYS A 364 -3.48 14.67 16.38
C CYS A 364 -3.99 15.98 15.76
N CYS A 365 -3.96 16.11 14.44
CA CYS A 365 -4.43 17.30 13.74
C CYS A 365 -5.95 17.43 13.85
N ARG A 366 -6.41 18.46 14.53
CA ARG A 366 -7.83 18.78 14.73
C ARG A 366 -8.04 20.28 14.62
N ASN A 367 -9.29 20.70 14.53
CA ASN A 367 -9.63 22.12 14.53
C ASN A 367 -9.00 22.84 15.74
N CYS A 368 -8.20 23.86 15.46
CA CYS A 368 -7.46 24.64 16.44
C CYS A 368 -8.32 25.72 17.12
N THR A 369 -9.52 25.98 16.59
CA THR A 369 -10.52 26.82 17.26
C THR A 369 -11.89 26.14 17.25
N SER A 370 -12.81 26.66 18.08
CA SER A 370 -14.22 26.27 18.06
C SER A 370 -15.09 27.20 17.19
N LEU A 371 -14.49 28.09 16.40
CA LEU A 371 -15.22 29.03 15.55
C LEU A 371 -15.76 28.30 14.33
N THR A 372 -17.04 28.49 14.04
CA THR A 372 -17.69 27.85 12.88
C THR A 372 -17.88 28.80 11.70
N GLU A 373 -17.60 30.10 11.88
CA GLU A 373 -17.81 31.16 10.89
C GLU A 373 -16.80 32.32 11.09
N PRO A 374 -16.50 33.11 10.05
CA PRO A 374 -16.95 32.94 8.67
C PRO A 374 -16.15 31.84 7.94
N LYS A 375 -16.87 30.95 7.24
CA LYS A 375 -16.25 29.98 6.34
C LYS A 375 -15.57 30.67 5.15
N LEU A 376 -14.49 30.07 4.66
CA LEU A 376 -13.78 30.52 3.47
C LEU A 376 -13.52 29.33 2.55
N ASP A 377 -13.72 29.55 1.26
CA ASP A 377 -13.45 28.56 0.23
C ASP A 377 -12.04 28.78 -0.32
N TYR A 378 -11.13 27.85 0.01
CA TYR A 378 -9.80 27.81 -0.57
C TYR A 378 -9.77 26.92 -1.80
N ARG A 379 -8.99 27.28 -2.82
CA ARG A 379 -8.81 26.49 -4.03
C ARG A 379 -7.33 26.43 -4.38
N MET A 380 -6.87 25.34 -4.95
CA MET A 380 -5.56 25.28 -5.58
C MET A 380 -5.68 25.73 -7.04
N ARG A 381 -5.03 26.83 -7.38
CA ARG A 381 -4.73 27.20 -8.76
C ARG A 381 -3.42 26.54 -9.15
N TYR A 382 -3.41 25.81 -10.25
CA TYR A 382 -2.21 25.17 -10.75
C TYR A 382 -2.06 25.33 -12.25
N ASN A 383 -0.83 25.55 -12.68
CA ASN A 383 -0.51 25.73 -14.08
C ASN A 383 0.55 24.73 -14.48
N VAL A 384 0.36 24.13 -15.65
CA VAL A 384 1.28 23.14 -16.20
C VAL A 384 1.65 23.54 -17.62
N THR A 385 2.89 23.26 -17.99
CA THR A 385 3.28 23.15 -19.39
C THR A 385 3.64 21.71 -19.72
N TYR A 386 3.47 21.34 -20.98
CA TYR A 386 3.86 20.02 -21.49
C TYR A 386 4.19 20.10 -22.97
N ARG A 387 4.94 19.13 -23.46
CA ARG A 387 5.34 19.03 -24.87
C ARG A 387 4.91 17.69 -25.47
N ASP A 388 4.25 17.74 -26.62
CA ASP A 388 3.89 16.52 -27.36
C ASP A 388 5.15 15.77 -27.84
N ILE A 389 5.09 14.45 -27.75
CA ILE A 389 6.12 13.54 -28.28
C ILE A 389 5.73 13.19 -29.71
N THR A 390 6.44 13.74 -30.68
CA THR A 390 6.14 13.55 -32.11
C THR A 390 7.15 12.62 -32.77
N PRO A 391 6.88 12.04 -33.95
CA PRO A 391 7.85 11.19 -34.65
C PRO A 391 9.20 11.86 -34.96
N ASN A 392 9.28 13.19 -34.91
CA ASN A 392 10.51 13.96 -35.09
C ASN A 392 11.18 14.36 -33.75
N SER A 393 10.56 14.04 -32.62
CA SER A 393 11.15 14.27 -31.29
C SER A 393 12.33 13.31 -31.08
N PRO A 394 13.44 13.75 -30.47
CA PRO A 394 14.49 12.83 -30.05
C PRO A 394 13.95 11.85 -28.99
N PRO A 395 14.56 10.66 -28.85
CA PRO A 395 14.28 9.77 -27.74
C PRO A 395 14.42 10.51 -26.40
N ILE A 396 13.46 10.29 -25.52
CA ILE A 396 13.43 10.87 -24.17
C ILE A 396 14.00 9.84 -23.22
N ALA A 397 15.02 10.23 -22.44
CA ALA A 397 15.46 9.43 -21.30
C ALA A 397 14.49 9.69 -20.13
N THR A 398 13.87 8.64 -19.62
CA THR A 398 12.93 8.73 -18.49
C THR A 398 13.66 9.12 -17.21
N VAL A 399 12.88 9.57 -16.23
CA VAL A 399 13.39 10.02 -14.93
C VAL A 399 12.70 9.21 -13.84
N ALA A 400 13.48 8.46 -13.08
CA ALA A 400 13.01 7.74 -11.90
C ALA A 400 13.08 8.65 -10.66
N GLN A 401 12.13 8.45 -9.74
CA GLN A 401 12.09 9.15 -8.46
C GLN A 401 12.45 8.18 -7.34
N LEU A 402 13.45 8.55 -6.54
CA LEU A 402 13.91 7.80 -5.39
C LEU A 402 13.61 8.57 -4.10
N THR A 403 13.42 7.84 -3.01
CA THR A 403 13.04 8.39 -1.71
C THR A 403 13.86 7.79 -0.57
N SER A 404 14.13 8.59 0.46
CA SER A 404 14.74 8.10 1.71
C SER A 404 14.29 8.94 2.90
N ASP A 405 13.78 8.27 3.94
CA ASP A 405 13.25 8.88 5.15
C ASP A 405 14.30 8.93 6.27
N ILE A 406 14.52 10.11 6.86
CA ILE A 406 15.43 10.30 7.99
C ILE A 406 14.84 9.79 9.31
N SER A 407 13.52 9.73 9.44
CA SER A 407 12.87 9.38 10.71
C SER A 407 13.19 7.94 11.14
N THR A 408 13.57 7.08 10.19
CA THR A 408 14.06 5.72 10.48
C THR A 408 15.34 5.73 11.30
N ALA A 409 16.13 6.81 11.29
CA ALA A 409 17.32 6.97 12.14
C ALA A 409 16.98 7.00 13.64
N VAL A 410 15.72 7.27 13.99
CA VAL A 410 15.20 7.25 15.36
C VAL A 410 14.11 6.20 15.56
N GLY A 411 14.04 5.20 14.67
CA GLY A 411 13.05 4.12 14.74
C GLY A 411 11.61 4.60 14.52
N LYS A 412 11.42 5.68 13.75
CA LYS A 412 10.12 6.23 13.36
C LYS A 412 9.89 6.07 11.85
N PHE A 413 8.71 6.49 11.41
CA PHE A 413 8.28 6.42 10.01
C PHE A 413 7.59 7.73 9.62
N LEU A 414 8.11 8.41 8.60
CA LEU A 414 7.74 9.71 8.04
C LEU A 414 7.82 10.90 9.02
N GLU A 415 7.04 10.84 10.10
CA GLU A 415 6.94 11.89 11.12
C GLU A 415 7.69 11.48 12.39
N HIS A 416 8.33 12.45 13.02
CA HIS A 416 8.90 12.30 14.36
C HIS A 416 8.84 13.62 15.13
N ASP A 417 9.09 13.53 16.43
CA ASP A 417 9.15 14.70 17.30
C ASP A 417 10.63 15.09 17.52
N VAL A 418 10.89 16.39 17.64
CA VAL A 418 12.19 16.98 18.01
C VAL A 418 12.09 17.42 19.47
N PRO A 419 12.67 16.67 20.42
CA PRO A 419 12.66 17.06 21.83
C PRO A 419 13.41 18.37 22.05
N SER A 420 13.01 19.13 23.07
CA SER A 420 13.80 20.26 23.57
C SER A 420 15.23 19.82 23.92
N ALA A 421 16.23 20.67 23.66
CA ALA A 421 17.66 20.35 23.70
C ALA A 421 18.13 19.61 24.98
N GLN A 422 17.53 19.91 26.12
CA GLN A 422 17.82 19.28 27.41
C GLN A 422 17.44 17.79 27.49
N PHE A 423 16.61 17.31 26.55
CA PHE A 423 16.12 15.94 26.44
C PHE A 423 16.68 15.22 25.21
N LEU A 424 17.50 15.87 24.39
CA LEU A 424 18.11 15.22 23.24
C LEU A 424 19.13 14.17 23.68
N PRO A 425 19.07 12.94 23.13
CA PRO A 425 20.13 11.96 23.25
C PRO A 425 21.48 12.53 22.79
N ALA A 426 22.57 12.17 23.47
CA ALA A 426 23.89 12.76 23.21
C ALA A 426 24.42 12.48 21.79
N ASP A 427 24.04 11.34 21.22
CA ASP A 427 24.33 10.90 19.85
C ASP A 427 23.48 11.62 18.79
N GLN A 428 22.39 12.28 19.19
CA GLN A 428 21.54 13.08 18.30
C GLN A 428 21.79 14.59 18.43
N GLN A 429 22.70 15.02 19.30
CA GLN A 429 23.07 16.44 19.42
C GLN A 429 24.10 16.80 18.35
N SER A 430 23.88 17.92 17.66
CA SER A 430 24.89 18.44 16.73
C SER A 430 26.19 18.75 17.50
N PRO A 431 27.36 18.31 17.01
CA PRO A 431 28.65 18.59 17.63
C PRO A 431 28.96 20.10 17.73
N GLU A 432 28.39 20.90 16.83
CA GLU A 432 28.62 22.34 16.74
C GLU A 432 27.67 23.15 17.63
N ASN A 433 26.46 22.63 17.85
CA ASN A 433 25.43 23.29 18.64
C ASN A 433 24.50 22.26 19.32
N PRO A 434 24.58 22.07 20.65
CA PRO A 434 23.75 21.09 21.36
C PRO A 434 22.24 21.46 21.37
N ALA A 435 21.87 22.66 20.93
CA ALA A 435 20.48 23.05 20.72
C ALA A 435 19.94 22.67 19.32
N VAL A 436 20.67 21.86 18.57
CA VAL A 436 20.28 21.31 17.27
C VAL A 436 20.25 19.79 17.38
N GLN A 437 19.12 19.19 17.00
CA GLN A 437 19.06 17.75 16.77
C GLN A 437 19.63 17.47 15.38
N ARG A 438 20.60 16.55 15.31
CA ARG A 438 21.18 16.06 14.06
C ARG A 438 20.86 14.58 13.91
N LEU A 439 20.18 14.24 12.84
CA LEU A 439 19.92 12.85 12.45
C LEU A 439 20.80 12.47 11.26
N ILE A 440 21.32 11.24 11.27
CA ILE A 440 22.27 10.76 10.27
C ILE A 440 21.90 9.34 9.84
N LYS A 441 21.84 9.11 8.54
CA LYS A 441 21.91 7.78 7.92
C LYS A 441 23.14 7.69 7.04
N GLU A 442 23.88 6.60 7.13
CA GLU A 442 25.07 6.37 6.32
C GLU A 442 25.06 4.93 5.80
N GLY A 443 25.34 4.76 4.51
CA GLY A 443 25.27 3.47 3.85
C GLY A 443 25.38 3.59 2.32
N PRO A 444 25.37 2.45 1.61
CA PRO A 444 25.32 2.43 0.15
C PRO A 444 24.09 3.16 -0.38
N PHE A 445 24.25 3.93 -1.45
CA PHE A 445 23.15 4.72 -2.02
C PHE A 445 21.96 3.83 -2.44
N ASN A 446 22.20 2.69 -3.07
CA ASN A 446 21.17 1.73 -3.47
C ASN A 446 20.45 1.02 -2.30
N GLU A 447 20.99 1.10 -1.09
CA GLU A 447 20.33 0.56 0.12
C GLU A 447 19.58 1.65 0.89
N LEU A 448 20.08 2.89 0.85
CA LEU A 448 19.46 4.02 1.54
C LEU A 448 18.26 4.59 0.80
N PHE A 449 18.20 4.47 -0.53
CA PHE A 449 17.16 5.05 -1.38
C PHE A 449 16.28 3.97 -2.00
N GLN A 450 14.98 4.24 -2.02
CA GLN A 450 13.93 3.32 -2.45
C GLN A 450 13.05 3.96 -3.54
N GLU A 451 12.49 3.14 -4.42
CA GLU A 451 11.52 3.53 -5.45
C GLU A 451 10.08 3.55 -4.89
N ASP A 452 9.16 4.15 -5.66
CA ASP A 452 7.71 4.17 -5.37
C ASP A 452 7.35 4.61 -3.93
N PHE A 453 7.94 5.72 -3.46
CA PHE A 453 7.71 6.31 -2.14
C PHE A 453 7.85 5.28 -1.00
N PHE A 454 9.08 4.83 -0.77
CA PHE A 454 9.46 3.83 0.25
C PHE A 454 8.91 2.41 0.05
N SER A 455 8.39 2.09 -1.13
CA SER A 455 7.72 0.80 -1.36
C SER A 455 8.64 -0.26 -1.95
N ARG A 456 9.63 0.14 -2.76
CA ARG A 456 10.45 -0.80 -3.53
C ARG A 456 11.95 -0.59 -3.32
N PRO A 457 12.75 -1.66 -3.22
CA PRO A 457 14.21 -1.55 -3.27
C PRO A 457 14.66 -0.84 -4.54
N TYR A 458 15.84 -0.23 -4.50
CA TYR A 458 16.45 0.40 -5.67
C TYR A 458 16.62 -0.62 -6.82
N ALA A 459 15.98 -0.35 -7.97
CA ALA A 459 16.12 -1.12 -9.21
C ALA A 459 16.83 -0.31 -10.32
N GLY A 460 17.23 0.93 -10.03
CA GLY A 460 17.94 1.81 -10.96
C GLY A 460 19.34 1.33 -11.42
N PRO A 461 20.00 2.09 -12.30
CA PRO A 461 21.28 1.69 -12.89
C PRO A 461 22.42 1.62 -11.86
N ASN A 462 23.38 0.71 -12.09
CA ASN A 462 24.63 0.62 -11.29
C ASN A 462 25.45 1.91 -11.29
N GLN A 463 25.29 2.76 -12.31
CA GLN A 463 25.87 4.08 -12.37
C GLN A 463 24.75 5.10 -12.32
N VAL A 464 24.60 5.74 -11.16
CA VAL A 464 23.58 6.75 -10.90
C VAL A 464 23.93 8.02 -11.68
N GLN A 465 22.93 8.58 -12.36
CA GLN A 465 22.98 9.93 -12.93
C GLN A 465 21.96 10.79 -12.20
N LEU A 466 22.40 11.51 -11.18
CA LEU A 466 21.56 12.38 -10.36
C LEU A 466 21.26 13.67 -11.10
N LEU A 467 19.97 13.93 -11.35
CA LEU A 467 19.44 15.05 -12.11
C LEU A 467 18.96 16.19 -11.21
N ARG A 468 18.27 15.85 -10.12
CA ARG A 468 17.72 16.84 -9.18
C ARG A 468 17.62 16.26 -7.78
N CYS A 469 17.82 17.11 -6.78
CA CYS A 469 17.49 16.82 -5.38
C CYS A 469 16.41 17.76 -4.89
N VAL A 470 15.35 17.20 -4.32
CA VAL A 470 14.28 17.94 -3.65
C VAL A 470 14.15 17.44 -2.22
N ALA A 471 14.43 18.31 -1.26
CA ALA A 471 14.21 18.03 0.14
C ALA A 471 12.74 18.29 0.52
N HIS A 472 12.14 17.35 1.25
CA HIS A 472 10.87 17.57 1.94
C HIS A 472 11.15 17.79 3.42
N LEU A 473 10.85 18.99 3.91
CA LEU A 473 11.13 19.40 5.29
C LEU A 473 9.97 20.19 5.86
N HIS A 474 9.65 19.95 7.13
CA HIS A 474 8.64 20.72 7.89
C HIS A 474 9.27 21.80 8.76
N VAL A 475 8.43 22.63 9.38
CA VAL A 475 8.82 23.61 10.41
C VAL A 475 9.81 23.01 11.44
N ALA A 476 10.72 23.84 11.95
CA ALA A 476 11.88 23.51 12.78
C ALA A 476 13.11 22.97 12.06
N SER A 477 12.97 22.47 10.83
CA SER A 477 14.13 22.09 10.01
C SER A 477 15.08 23.28 9.79
N ILE A 478 16.38 23.00 9.78
CA ILE A 478 17.45 23.98 9.52
C ILE A 478 18.05 23.71 8.14
N GLU A 479 18.50 22.48 7.91
CA GLU A 479 19.01 22.03 6.62
C GLU A 479 18.89 20.52 6.52
N MET A 480 18.93 20.03 5.28
CA MET A 480 19.09 18.63 4.96
C MET A 480 20.12 18.51 3.85
N TYR A 481 21.07 17.59 3.94
CA TYR A 481 22.08 17.43 2.90
C TYR A 481 22.46 15.95 2.71
N LEU A 482 22.92 15.65 1.50
CA LEU A 482 23.50 14.34 1.15
C LEU A 482 24.96 14.55 0.80
N GLU A 483 25.86 13.80 1.44
CA GLU A 483 27.31 13.90 1.25
C GLU A 483 27.87 12.58 0.73
N ASP A 484 28.78 12.66 -0.24
CA ASP A 484 29.63 11.54 -0.64
C ASP A 484 30.75 11.38 0.40
N THR A 485 30.75 10.27 1.15
CA THR A 485 31.70 10.08 2.26
C THR A 485 33.14 9.85 1.80
N VAL A 486 33.36 9.52 0.52
CA VAL A 486 34.69 9.30 -0.05
C VAL A 486 35.32 10.61 -0.51
N THR A 487 34.54 11.49 -1.13
CA THR A 487 35.03 12.76 -1.68
C THR A 487 34.84 13.94 -0.71
N GLY A 488 33.92 13.82 0.24
CA GLY A 488 33.44 14.91 1.10
C GLY A 488 32.58 15.93 0.34
N GLU A 489 32.17 15.63 -0.90
CA GLU A 489 31.32 16.52 -1.68
C GLU A 489 29.88 16.45 -1.18
N ARG A 490 29.23 17.61 -0.95
CA ARG A 490 27.78 17.68 -0.83
C ARG A 490 27.16 17.37 -2.20
N LEU A 491 26.56 16.19 -2.30
CA LEU A 491 25.82 15.75 -3.46
C LEU A 491 24.56 16.58 -3.63
N CYS A 492 23.76 16.74 -2.57
CA CYS A 492 22.52 17.52 -2.50
C CYS A 492 22.52 18.48 -1.29
N ASP A 493 21.90 19.65 -1.41
CA ASP A 493 21.75 20.66 -0.35
C ASP A 493 20.31 21.21 -0.30
N GLY A 494 19.58 20.87 0.76
CA GLY A 494 18.21 21.25 1.05
C GLY A 494 18.14 22.31 2.14
N GLN A 495 18.77 23.46 1.91
CA GLN A 495 18.76 24.58 2.86
C GLN A 495 17.36 25.19 3.01
N THR A 496 16.94 25.42 4.26
CA THR A 496 15.62 26.01 4.58
C THR A 496 15.64 27.53 4.58
N THR A 497 14.50 28.16 4.27
CA THR A 497 14.30 29.61 4.33
C THR A 497 13.01 29.94 5.08
N TYR A 498 13.14 30.71 6.16
CA TYR A 498 12.01 31.15 6.98
C TYR A 498 11.56 32.57 6.63
N GLY A 499 10.24 32.76 6.64
CA GLY A 499 9.63 34.06 6.42
C GLY A 499 9.93 35.03 7.56
N THR A 500 10.02 36.32 7.23
CA THR A 500 10.34 37.40 8.18
C THR A 500 9.31 38.52 8.20
N ASN A 501 8.29 38.46 7.34
CA ASN A 501 7.25 39.48 7.28
C ASN A 501 6.17 39.19 8.34
N PRO A 502 6.01 40.04 9.37
CA PRO A 502 5.06 39.81 10.46
C PRO A 502 3.61 39.74 9.98
N ASP A 503 3.28 40.35 8.85
CA ASP A 503 1.90 40.41 8.35
C ASP A 503 1.53 39.20 7.48
N THR A 504 2.50 38.42 7.01
CA THR A 504 2.24 37.36 6.02
C THR A 504 2.90 36.00 6.28
N ASN A 505 4.11 35.95 6.86
CA ASN A 505 4.88 34.70 6.91
C ASN A 505 5.98 34.60 7.98
N ALA A 506 6.06 35.52 8.94
CA ALA A 506 7.09 35.48 9.96
C ALA A 506 7.08 34.16 10.74
N GLY A 507 8.21 33.44 10.74
CA GLY A 507 8.37 32.17 11.45
C GLY A 507 7.93 30.91 10.68
N PHE A 508 7.28 31.06 9.53
CA PHE A 508 6.89 29.93 8.67
C PHE A 508 8.03 29.47 7.76
N LEU A 509 8.06 28.19 7.42
CA LEU A 509 9.01 27.64 6.45
C LEU A 509 8.52 27.96 5.03
N THR A 510 9.18 28.92 4.39
CA THR A 510 8.69 29.49 3.11
C THR A 510 9.34 28.90 1.87
N ALA A 511 10.51 28.29 1.99
CA ALA A 511 11.18 27.60 0.89
C ALA A 511 12.23 26.63 1.41
N VAL A 512 12.50 25.60 0.62
CA VAL A 512 13.62 24.67 0.75
C VAL A 512 14.34 24.64 -0.59
N ALA A 513 15.67 24.67 -0.54
CA ALA A 513 16.48 24.70 -1.75
C ALA A 513 16.26 23.44 -2.62
N VAL A 514 16.31 23.65 -3.93
CA VAL A 514 16.27 22.59 -4.96
C VAL A 514 17.57 22.66 -5.71
N ASP A 515 18.24 21.52 -5.83
CA ASP A 515 19.43 21.41 -6.66
C ASP A 515 19.08 20.76 -7.98
N ASP A 516 19.49 21.39 -9.07
CA ASP A 516 19.38 20.91 -10.45
C ASP A 516 20.77 20.74 -11.06
N TYR A 517 21.00 19.62 -11.76
CA TYR A 517 22.30 19.32 -12.37
C TYR A 517 22.22 19.20 -13.89
N ASP A 518 22.97 20.07 -14.57
CA ASP A 518 23.24 19.98 -16.01
C ASP A 518 24.72 20.31 -16.28
N PRO A 519 25.57 19.31 -16.62
CA PRO A 519 25.24 17.89 -16.78
C PRO A 519 24.91 17.19 -15.44
N PRO A 520 24.29 15.99 -15.46
CA PRO A 520 23.97 15.23 -14.25
C PRO A 520 25.21 14.88 -13.43
N LYS A 521 25.07 14.79 -12.10
CA LYS A 521 26.13 14.23 -11.24
C LYS A 521 26.17 12.71 -11.40
N THR A 522 27.36 12.11 -11.45
CA THR A 522 27.51 10.67 -11.71
C THR A 522 28.37 9.98 -10.66
N PHE A 523 27.85 8.90 -10.09
CA PHE A 523 28.54 8.07 -9.09
C PHE A 523 28.01 6.62 -9.13
N PRO A 524 28.73 5.63 -8.61
CA PRO A 524 28.24 4.25 -8.59
C PRO A 524 27.14 4.08 -7.53
N ALA A 525 26.18 3.18 -7.77
CA ALA A 525 25.02 2.99 -6.89
C ALA A 525 25.39 2.41 -5.52
N ASP A 526 26.54 1.72 -5.42
CA ASP A 526 27.11 1.23 -4.15
C ASP A 526 27.92 2.32 -3.40
N ARG A 527 27.91 3.57 -3.87
CA ARG A 527 28.60 4.68 -3.22
C ARG A 527 28.05 4.86 -1.80
N ILE A 528 28.94 4.81 -0.83
CA ILE A 528 28.61 5.21 0.55
C ILE A 528 28.31 6.70 0.58
N VAL A 529 27.10 7.04 0.99
CA VAL A 529 26.63 8.41 1.16
C VAL A 529 26.16 8.61 2.60
N ARG A 530 26.23 9.86 3.07
CA ARG A 530 25.75 10.29 4.37
C ARG A 530 24.60 11.26 4.19
N PHE A 531 23.42 10.84 4.60
CA PHE A 531 22.21 11.64 4.64
C PHE A 531 22.09 12.26 6.04
N VAL A 532 22.10 13.59 6.11
CA VAL A 532 22.00 14.35 7.36
C VAL A 532 20.82 15.31 7.32
N THR A 533 20.10 15.42 8.44
CA THR A 533 19.09 16.47 8.66
C THR A 533 19.30 17.11 10.02
N ASP A 534 19.25 18.44 10.06
CA ASP A 534 19.37 19.24 11.28
C ASP A 534 18.04 19.93 11.60
N TYR A 535 17.60 19.84 12.85
CA TYR A 535 16.41 20.49 13.38
C TYR A 535 16.74 21.41 14.55
N ASN A 536 16.05 22.53 14.64
CA ASN A 536 16.10 23.41 15.80
C ASN A 536 15.43 22.73 17.00
N ALA A 537 16.20 22.45 18.05
CA ALA A 537 15.72 21.83 19.28
C ALA A 537 15.67 22.83 20.45
N THR A 538 15.64 24.14 20.20
CA THR A 538 15.54 25.14 21.27
C THR A 538 14.22 25.07 22.05
N GLN A 539 13.21 24.46 21.46
CA GLN A 539 11.93 24.10 22.04
C GLN A 539 11.45 22.78 21.41
N LEU A 540 10.43 22.16 22.00
CA LEU A 540 9.76 21.01 21.43
C LEU A 540 9.12 21.38 20.09
N HIS A 541 9.33 20.53 19.09
CA HIS A 541 8.58 20.51 17.84
C HIS A 541 8.01 19.11 17.61
N THR A 542 6.78 19.00 17.11
CA THR A 542 6.14 17.70 16.84
C THR A 542 5.78 17.54 15.39
N GLY A 543 5.69 16.29 14.92
CA GLY A 543 5.29 16.00 13.54
C GLY A 543 6.23 16.58 12.47
N VAL A 544 7.53 16.68 12.79
CA VAL A 544 8.51 17.10 11.79
C VAL A 544 8.74 15.96 10.80
N MET A 545 8.98 16.32 9.54
CA MET A 545 9.36 15.39 8.48
C MET A 545 10.70 15.80 7.88
N GLY A 546 11.46 14.81 7.41
CA GLY A 546 12.70 15.02 6.67
C GLY A 546 13.01 13.86 5.75
N TYR A 547 12.75 14.01 4.47
CA TYR A 547 13.06 12.97 3.50
C TYR A 547 13.43 13.56 2.15
N TRP A 548 14.20 12.79 1.39
CA TRP A 548 14.63 13.17 0.05
C TRP A 548 13.67 12.67 -1.01
N PHE A 549 13.52 13.49 -2.04
CA PHE A 549 13.10 13.07 -3.36
C PHE A 549 14.24 13.32 -4.33
N LEU A 550 14.89 12.25 -4.77
CA LEU A 550 15.97 12.32 -5.74
C LEU A 550 15.45 11.90 -7.10
N PHE A 551 15.81 12.65 -8.13
CA PHE A 551 15.47 12.33 -9.50
C PHE A 551 16.74 11.88 -10.22
N VAL A 552 16.72 10.65 -10.74
CA VAL A 552 17.85 10.05 -11.44
C VAL A 552 17.45 9.71 -12.87
N ALA A 553 18.42 9.73 -13.79
CA ALA A 553 18.16 9.24 -15.13
C ALA A 553 17.93 7.73 -15.08
N ASP A 554 16.84 7.32 -15.71
CA ASP A 554 16.50 5.92 -15.87
C ASP A 554 17.07 5.38 -17.20
N THR A 555 17.10 4.05 -17.33
CA THR A 555 17.65 3.35 -18.48
C THR A 555 16.70 3.32 -19.67
N GLU A 556 15.41 3.52 -19.42
CA GLU A 556 14.39 3.47 -20.44
C GLU A 556 14.38 4.71 -21.35
N GLN A 557 14.07 4.48 -22.62
CA GLN A 557 13.93 5.53 -23.62
C GLN A 557 12.57 5.47 -24.30
N VAL A 558 11.85 6.58 -24.23
CA VAL A 558 10.52 6.70 -24.83
C VAL A 558 10.61 7.46 -26.14
N THR A 559 9.92 6.92 -27.13
CA THR A 559 9.76 7.49 -28.47
C THR A 559 8.29 7.75 -28.75
N ALA A 560 7.96 8.44 -29.84
CA ALA A 560 6.56 8.76 -30.14
C ALA A 560 5.63 7.53 -30.27
N PRO A 561 6.04 6.41 -30.89
CA PRO A 561 5.22 5.20 -30.92
C PRO A 561 4.92 4.62 -29.53
N SER A 562 5.91 4.63 -28.62
CA SER A 562 5.75 4.06 -27.28
C SER A 562 5.07 5.00 -26.27
N ALA A 563 4.84 6.26 -26.66
CA ALA A 563 4.13 7.24 -25.85
C ALA A 563 2.59 7.09 -25.91
N ASN A 564 2.04 6.11 -26.63
CA ASN A 564 0.59 5.90 -26.64
C ASN A 564 0.11 5.39 -25.27
N MET A 565 -1.08 5.80 -24.82
CA MET A 565 -1.66 5.33 -23.55
C MET A 565 -2.49 4.06 -23.71
N THR A 566 -2.61 3.55 -24.93
CA THR A 566 -3.33 2.30 -25.22
C THR A 566 -2.50 1.43 -26.15
N VAL A 567 -2.50 0.13 -25.89
CA VAL A 567 -1.86 -0.87 -26.75
C VAL A 567 -2.91 -1.64 -27.52
N ASN A 568 -2.77 -1.68 -28.85
CA ASN A 568 -3.66 -2.46 -29.69
C ASN A 568 -3.33 -3.95 -29.55
N VAL A 569 -4.21 -4.68 -28.86
CA VAL A 569 -4.14 -6.14 -28.72
C VAL A 569 -4.81 -6.77 -29.92
N CYS A 570 -4.16 -7.77 -30.50
CA CYS A 570 -4.72 -8.57 -31.58
C CYS A 570 -4.48 -10.05 -31.31
N MET A 571 -5.31 -10.90 -31.90
CA MET A 571 -5.21 -12.35 -31.77
C MET A 571 -4.20 -12.92 -32.78
N GLN A 572 -3.09 -13.42 -32.27
CA GLN A 572 -2.04 -14.13 -33.01
C GLN A 572 -2.55 -15.51 -33.46
N PRO A 573 -2.07 -16.05 -34.61
CA PRO A 573 -2.51 -17.36 -35.11
C PRO A 573 -2.04 -18.53 -34.25
N THR A 574 -1.06 -18.31 -33.37
CA THR A 574 -0.48 -19.29 -32.45
C THR A 574 -0.16 -18.63 -31.12
N CYS A 575 -0.28 -19.38 -30.03
CA CYS A 575 0.24 -19.03 -28.71
C CYS A 575 1.70 -19.50 -28.58
N ASP A 576 2.62 -18.59 -28.27
CA ASP A 576 3.99 -18.93 -27.89
C ASP A 576 4.08 -19.00 -26.35
N THR A 577 4.15 -20.21 -25.82
CA THR A 577 4.20 -20.43 -24.37
C THR A 577 5.53 -20.00 -23.75
N ASN A 578 6.58 -19.74 -24.55
CA ASN A 578 7.86 -19.24 -24.04
C ASN A 578 7.82 -17.75 -23.67
N MET A 579 6.77 -17.05 -24.09
CA MET A 579 6.52 -15.65 -23.76
C MET A 579 5.63 -15.47 -22.54
N LEU A 580 5.11 -16.56 -21.99
CA LEU A 580 4.42 -16.54 -20.70
C LEU A 580 5.48 -16.54 -19.59
N PRO A 581 5.22 -15.91 -18.44
CA PRO A 581 6.09 -15.94 -17.27
C PRO A 581 6.51 -17.37 -16.94
N MET A 582 7.82 -17.58 -16.79
CA MET A 582 8.36 -18.86 -16.33
C MET A 582 8.40 -18.85 -14.81
N ILE A 583 7.49 -19.59 -14.19
CA ILE A 583 7.54 -19.79 -12.74
C ILE A 583 8.38 -21.02 -12.45
N ASP A 584 9.25 -20.90 -11.46
CA ASP A 584 9.94 -22.05 -10.91
C ASP A 584 8.91 -22.98 -10.27
N MET A 585 8.58 -24.07 -10.96
CA MET A 585 7.63 -25.07 -10.48
C MET A 585 8.21 -25.96 -9.37
N THR A 586 9.51 -25.85 -9.05
CA THR A 586 10.16 -26.74 -8.07
C THR A 586 9.54 -26.71 -6.67
N PRO A 587 9.00 -25.59 -6.14
CA PRO A 587 8.30 -25.58 -4.85
C PRO A 587 6.98 -26.37 -4.87
N PHE A 588 6.38 -26.55 -6.05
CA PHE A 588 5.07 -27.17 -6.23
C PHE A 588 5.13 -28.66 -6.62
N GLN A 589 6.33 -29.20 -6.86
CA GLN A 589 6.47 -30.62 -7.20
C GLN A 589 6.33 -31.50 -5.95
N PRO A 590 5.48 -32.54 -5.98
CA PRO A 590 5.37 -33.47 -4.87
C PRO A 590 6.71 -34.14 -4.63
N GLN A 591 7.28 -33.93 -3.44
CA GLN A 591 8.50 -34.59 -3.01
C GLN A 591 8.31 -36.11 -3.13
N PRO A 592 9.21 -36.86 -3.80
CA PRO A 592 9.05 -38.29 -3.93
C PRO A 592 9.01 -38.93 -2.53
N PRO A 593 8.15 -39.94 -2.31
CA PRO A 593 8.08 -40.61 -1.02
C PRO A 593 9.47 -41.11 -0.65
N VAL A 594 9.97 -40.66 0.51
CA VAL A 594 11.26 -41.07 1.05
C VAL A 594 11.19 -42.58 1.31
N GLU A 595 11.66 -43.37 0.36
CA GLU A 595 11.87 -44.80 0.57
C GLU A 595 12.96 -44.95 1.62
N THR A 596 12.56 -45.35 2.83
CA THR A 596 13.46 -45.77 3.90
C THR A 596 14.12 -47.09 3.51
N ASN A 597 15.14 -47.04 2.65
CA ASN A 597 16.06 -48.15 2.45
C ASN A 597 17.46 -47.75 2.92
N ALA A 598 17.91 -48.48 3.93
CA ALA A 598 19.19 -48.38 4.59
C ALA A 598 20.36 -48.55 3.60
N ALA A 599 20.83 -47.42 3.08
CA ALA A 599 22.19 -47.24 2.58
C ALA A 599 22.53 -45.76 2.75
N PHE A 600 22.96 -45.39 3.96
CA PHE A 600 23.55 -44.09 4.26
C PHE A 600 24.89 -44.01 3.50
N SER A 601 24.79 -43.64 2.22
CA SER A 601 25.92 -43.14 1.44
C SER A 601 26.29 -41.80 2.04
N SER A 602 27.56 -41.66 2.43
CA SER A 602 28.19 -40.42 2.87
C SER A 602 27.80 -39.25 1.96
N ARG A 603 26.88 -38.40 2.43
CA ARG A 603 26.80 -37.02 1.93
C ARG A 603 27.96 -36.26 2.55
N GLN A 604 28.72 -35.61 1.68
CA GLN A 604 29.90 -34.81 2.02
C GLN A 604 29.57 -33.74 3.05
N ALA A 605 30.49 -33.53 3.98
CA ALA A 605 30.51 -32.45 4.96
C ALA A 605 30.83 -31.07 4.34
N ASP A 606 30.50 -30.85 3.05
CA ASP A 606 30.95 -29.69 2.28
C ASP A 606 29.89 -28.56 2.11
N ASP A 607 28.64 -28.73 2.60
CA ASP A 607 27.54 -27.76 2.37
C ASP A 607 27.07 -26.96 3.61
N CYS A 608 27.79 -26.98 4.72
CA CYS A 608 27.52 -26.03 5.81
C CYS A 608 28.13 -24.66 5.47
N VAL A 609 27.29 -23.62 5.51
CA VAL A 609 27.70 -22.23 5.31
C VAL A 609 27.50 -21.45 6.60
N ASP A 610 28.33 -20.44 6.83
CA ASP A 610 28.07 -19.45 7.87
C ASP A 610 27.03 -18.47 7.32
N THR A 611 25.89 -18.34 8.00
CA THR A 611 24.79 -17.45 7.62
C THR A 611 24.77 -16.16 8.45
N LEU A 612 25.77 -15.96 9.32
CA LEU A 612 25.87 -14.77 10.18
C LEU A 612 25.82 -13.46 9.38
N ALA A 613 26.43 -13.41 8.20
CA ALA A 613 26.42 -12.23 7.32
C ALA A 613 25.01 -11.84 6.84
N GLU A 614 24.07 -12.79 6.82
CA GLU A 614 22.66 -12.60 6.47
C GLU A 614 21.77 -12.50 7.72
N SER A 615 22.35 -12.67 8.91
CA SER A 615 21.61 -12.64 10.16
C SER A 615 21.40 -11.21 10.67
N PRO A 616 20.35 -10.96 11.46
CA PRO A 616 20.11 -9.67 12.13
C PRO A 616 21.31 -9.18 12.97
N SER A 617 22.16 -10.08 13.48
CA SER A 617 23.35 -9.69 14.24
C SER A 617 24.38 -8.92 13.40
N CYS A 618 24.51 -9.25 12.11
CA CYS A 618 25.36 -8.51 11.20
C CYS A 618 24.77 -7.12 10.92
N THR A 619 23.46 -7.05 10.65
CA THR A 619 22.76 -5.80 10.31
C THR A 619 22.67 -4.83 11.49
N PHE A 620 22.41 -5.30 12.71
CA PHE A 620 22.11 -4.45 13.86
C PHE A 620 23.27 -4.27 14.85
N ALA A 621 24.14 -5.27 14.99
CA ALA A 621 25.29 -5.20 15.91
C ALA A 621 26.64 -5.00 15.19
N GLY A 622 26.66 -5.02 13.85
CA GLY A 622 27.88 -4.87 13.06
C GLY A 622 28.87 -6.04 13.17
N LEU A 623 28.43 -7.17 13.74
CA LEU A 623 29.24 -8.38 13.89
C LEU A 623 28.91 -9.37 12.76
N CYS A 624 29.54 -9.15 11.61
CA CYS A 624 29.28 -9.96 10.40
C CYS A 624 30.27 -11.12 10.21
N GLU A 625 31.34 -11.17 11.02
CA GLU A 625 32.38 -12.19 10.94
C GLU A 625 32.24 -13.18 12.09
N CYS A 626 32.12 -14.48 11.77
CA CYS A 626 31.90 -15.51 12.79
C CYS A 626 33.01 -15.61 13.83
N GLU A 627 34.25 -15.23 13.49
CA GLU A 627 35.33 -15.12 14.48
C GLU A 627 35.03 -14.05 15.53
N ALA A 628 34.56 -12.87 15.12
CA ALA A 628 34.21 -11.78 16.03
C ALA A 628 32.96 -12.13 16.84
N PHE A 629 31.97 -12.77 16.21
CA PHE A 629 30.71 -13.16 16.85
C PHE A 629 30.90 -14.28 17.89
N VAL A 630 31.77 -15.26 17.62
CA VAL A 630 32.07 -16.36 18.55
C VAL A 630 32.95 -15.91 19.73
N THR A 631 33.74 -14.85 19.55
CA THR A 631 34.70 -14.35 20.56
C THR A 631 34.24 -13.08 21.29
N ALA A 632 33.07 -12.56 20.95
CA ALA A 632 32.46 -11.43 21.63
C ALA A 632 32.24 -11.71 23.13
N GLU A 633 32.24 -10.67 23.96
CA GLU A 633 32.08 -10.80 25.42
C GLU A 633 30.69 -11.38 25.78
N GLU A 634 29.72 -11.13 24.90
CA GLU A 634 28.34 -11.58 24.94
C GLU A 634 28.16 -13.02 24.43
N SER A 635 29.21 -13.62 23.85
CA SER A 635 29.19 -14.97 23.28
C SER A 635 29.78 -15.99 24.23
N SER A 636 29.08 -17.12 24.42
CA SER A 636 29.59 -18.27 25.17
C SER A 636 30.36 -19.29 24.30
N GLY A 637 30.67 -18.91 23.05
CA GLY A 637 31.44 -19.70 22.10
C GLY A 637 30.59 -20.59 21.20
N CYS A 638 31.26 -21.43 20.39
CA CYS A 638 30.65 -22.19 19.31
C CYS A 638 29.57 -23.22 19.70
N ASP A 639 29.46 -23.59 20.97
CA ASP A 639 28.43 -24.50 21.48
C ASP A 639 27.50 -23.81 22.49
N GLY A 640 27.43 -22.48 22.42
CA GLY A 640 26.62 -21.65 23.29
C GLY A 640 25.82 -20.61 22.52
N PHE A 641 25.40 -19.58 23.26
CA PHE A 641 24.59 -18.48 22.77
C PHE A 641 25.37 -17.17 22.79
N TYR A 642 25.02 -16.30 21.85
CA TYR A 642 25.35 -14.89 21.85
C TYR A 642 24.16 -14.13 22.44
N ALA A 643 24.37 -13.48 23.59
CA ALA A 643 23.34 -12.71 24.27
C ALA A 643 23.15 -11.35 23.60
N SER A 644 21.95 -11.06 23.11
CA SER A 644 21.63 -9.77 22.48
C SER A 644 20.37 -9.13 23.09
N PRO A 645 20.20 -7.79 22.97
CA PRO A 645 18.96 -7.13 23.34
C PRO A 645 17.73 -7.62 22.56
N MET A 646 17.92 -8.35 21.45
CA MET A 646 16.88 -8.91 20.59
C MET A 646 16.64 -10.41 20.87
N GLY A 647 17.25 -10.99 21.91
CA GLY A 647 17.18 -12.41 22.25
C GLY A 647 18.51 -13.15 22.08
N ASP A 648 18.59 -14.35 22.64
CA ASP A 648 19.79 -15.19 22.58
C ASP A 648 19.87 -15.93 21.24
N ILE A 649 21.03 -15.87 20.59
CA ILE A 649 21.26 -16.50 19.28
C ILE A 649 22.20 -17.68 19.46
N GLU A 650 21.79 -18.88 19.07
CA GLU A 650 22.68 -20.05 19.07
C GLU A 650 23.83 -19.80 18.09
N VAL A 651 25.06 -19.68 18.59
CA VAL A 651 26.22 -19.27 17.79
C VAL A 651 26.46 -20.21 16.62
N ARG A 652 26.21 -21.51 16.83
CA ARG A 652 26.39 -22.54 15.80
C ARG A 652 25.35 -22.49 14.68
N SER A 653 24.16 -21.92 14.92
CA SER A 653 23.11 -21.83 13.90
C SER A 653 23.47 -20.84 12.79
N VAL A 654 24.23 -19.79 13.15
CA VAL A 654 24.69 -18.74 12.24
C VAL A 654 26.17 -18.88 11.85
N CYS A 655 26.96 -19.60 12.65
CA CYS A 655 28.40 -19.83 12.42
C CYS A 655 28.76 -21.31 12.29
N ALA A 656 27.89 -22.10 11.63
CA ALA A 656 28.02 -23.55 11.54
C ALA A 656 29.35 -24.03 10.92
N LYS A 657 29.86 -23.30 9.91
CA LYS A 657 31.11 -23.63 9.23
C LYS A 657 32.32 -23.22 10.07
N TYR A 658 32.28 -22.03 10.67
CA TYR A 658 33.32 -21.57 11.60
C TYR A 658 33.43 -22.49 12.83
N CYS A 659 32.30 -22.96 13.35
CA CYS A 659 32.22 -23.82 14.53
C CYS A 659 32.39 -25.32 14.25
N GLY A 660 32.53 -25.72 12.98
CA GLY A 660 32.75 -27.10 12.53
C GLY A 660 31.46 -27.91 12.44
N CYS A 661 31.22 -28.52 11.28
CA CYS A 661 29.89 -28.99 10.85
C CYS A 661 29.47 -30.38 11.37
N GLY A 662 29.92 -30.78 12.55
CA GLY A 662 29.72 -32.11 13.10
C GLY A 662 29.01 -32.13 14.45
N VAL A 663 27.69 -32.28 14.45
CA VAL A 663 26.91 -32.77 15.61
C VAL A 663 26.70 -34.27 15.44
N SER A 664 27.48 -35.12 16.10
CA SER A 664 26.96 -36.44 16.57
C SER A 664 27.94 -37.31 17.38
N GLU A 665 29.26 -37.09 17.40
CA GLU A 665 30.16 -38.01 18.14
C GLU A 665 30.63 -37.52 19.52
N ALA A 666 30.61 -36.21 19.81
CA ALA A 666 31.11 -35.69 21.10
C ALA A 666 30.05 -35.68 22.22
N VAL A 667 28.79 -35.37 21.90
CA VAL A 667 27.69 -35.27 22.88
C VAL A 667 27.15 -36.66 23.28
N ALA A 668 27.21 -37.64 22.38
CA ALA A 668 26.84 -39.03 22.68
C ALA A 668 27.84 -39.74 23.61
N ALA A 669 29.08 -39.25 23.73
CA ALA A 669 30.10 -39.82 24.62
C ALA A 669 30.06 -39.24 26.06
N ALA A 670 29.52 -38.03 26.25
CA ALA A 670 29.46 -37.36 27.55
C ALA A 670 28.29 -37.84 28.44
N ILE A 671 27.23 -38.39 27.86
CA ILE A 671 26.04 -38.85 28.60
C ILE A 671 26.27 -40.20 29.32
N THR A 672 27.42 -40.87 29.09
CA THR A 672 27.72 -42.19 29.68
C THR A 672 28.68 -42.23 30.87
N SER A 673 29.10 -41.09 31.43
CA SER A 673 29.87 -41.10 32.69
C SER A 673 29.23 -40.19 33.74
N GLY A 674 28.29 -40.74 34.50
CA GLY A 674 27.72 -40.09 35.67
C GLY A 674 28.77 -39.90 36.77
N GLU A 675 29.44 -38.76 36.75
CA GLU A 675 30.21 -38.17 37.83
C GLU A 675 30.52 -36.72 37.42
N ASP A 676 29.62 -35.78 37.74
CA ASP A 676 29.92 -34.39 38.13
C ASP A 676 28.60 -33.62 38.33
N CYS A 677 28.13 -33.56 39.57
CA CYS A 677 27.11 -32.59 39.98
C CYS A 677 27.83 -31.29 40.36
N VAL A 678 27.64 -30.23 39.58
CA VAL A 678 28.30 -28.94 39.76
C VAL A 678 27.28 -27.92 40.24
N ASP A 679 27.66 -27.03 41.16
CA ASP A 679 26.85 -25.86 41.52
C ASP A 679 26.92 -24.86 40.36
N THR A 680 25.80 -24.60 39.70
CA THR A 680 25.70 -23.67 38.56
C THR A 680 25.22 -22.27 38.99
N LEU A 681 25.03 -22.03 40.30
CA LEU A 681 24.58 -20.73 40.83
C LEU A 681 25.46 -19.55 40.40
N LYS A 682 26.78 -19.76 40.22
CA LYS A 682 27.69 -18.70 39.74
C LYS A 682 27.38 -18.21 38.34
N ASP A 683 26.78 -19.08 37.53
CA ASP A 683 26.40 -18.79 36.15
C ASP A 683 24.90 -18.44 36.06
N ASN A 684 24.17 -18.46 37.18
CA ASN A 684 22.76 -18.12 37.24
C ASN A 684 22.56 -16.60 37.43
N PRO A 685 21.56 -15.97 36.77
CA PRO A 685 21.28 -14.53 36.88
C PRO A 685 21.13 -14.01 38.32
N SER A 686 20.74 -14.87 39.27
CA SER A 686 20.65 -14.52 40.69
C SER A 686 21.98 -14.09 41.31
N CYS A 687 23.11 -14.59 40.81
CA CYS A 687 24.45 -14.14 41.21
C CYS A 687 24.74 -12.74 40.66
N THR A 688 24.45 -12.51 39.38
CA THR A 688 24.75 -11.24 38.68
C THR A 688 23.89 -10.06 39.15
N PHE A 689 22.60 -10.29 39.43
CA PHE A 689 21.66 -9.23 39.79
C PHE A 689 21.34 -9.16 41.29
N GLY A 690 21.40 -10.29 42.00
CA GLY A 690 21.07 -10.38 43.42
C GLY A 690 22.29 -10.37 44.37
N GLY A 691 23.51 -10.56 43.85
CA GLY A 691 24.74 -10.61 44.64
C GLY A 691 24.91 -11.88 45.49
N LEU A 692 24.03 -12.87 45.35
CA LEU A 692 24.09 -14.17 46.06
C LEU A 692 24.78 -15.21 45.18
N CYS A 693 26.10 -15.15 45.09
CA CYS A 693 26.91 -16.00 44.20
C CYS A 693 27.43 -17.29 44.87
N GLU A 694 27.16 -17.47 46.16
CA GLU A 694 27.64 -18.62 46.93
C GLU A 694 26.43 -19.42 47.41
N CYS A 695 26.41 -20.72 47.11
CA CYS A 695 25.26 -21.59 47.42
C CYS A 695 24.90 -21.65 48.90
N ALA A 696 25.87 -21.40 49.78
CA ALA A 696 25.61 -21.26 51.21
C ALA A 696 24.71 -20.06 51.54
N ASP A 697 24.90 -18.94 50.86
CA ASP A 697 24.12 -17.73 51.10
C ASP A 697 22.75 -17.83 50.40
N PHE A 698 22.73 -18.40 49.19
CA PHE A 698 21.50 -18.61 48.42
C PHE A 698 20.52 -19.60 49.10
N VAL A 699 21.03 -20.72 49.61
CA VAL A 699 20.23 -21.71 50.36
C VAL A 699 19.67 -21.14 51.67
N ASN A 700 20.38 -20.19 52.29
CA ASN A 700 19.98 -19.59 53.56
C ASN A 700 19.34 -18.19 53.41
N ALA A 701 19.10 -17.74 52.18
CA ALA A 701 18.47 -16.46 51.93
C ALA A 701 17.04 -16.44 52.51
N PRO A 702 16.57 -15.32 53.07
CA PRO A 702 15.23 -15.22 53.64
C PRO A 702 14.12 -15.47 52.61
N GLU A 703 14.42 -15.29 51.32
CA GLU A 703 13.56 -15.56 50.18
C GLU A 703 13.56 -17.04 49.75
N THR A 704 14.48 -17.85 50.28
CA THR A 704 14.53 -19.30 50.05
C THR A 704 13.62 -20.04 51.02
N THR A 705 12.67 -20.79 50.47
CA THR A 705 11.85 -21.74 51.24
C THR A 705 12.58 -23.06 51.41
N ASN A 706 12.51 -23.67 52.60
CA ASN A 706 13.02 -25.02 52.91
C ASN A 706 14.49 -25.33 52.51
N GLY A 707 15.34 -24.32 52.38
CA GLY A 707 16.76 -24.49 52.07
C GLY A 707 16.98 -25.25 50.76
N CYS A 708 17.73 -26.34 50.82
CA CYS A 708 18.10 -27.13 49.66
C CYS A 708 16.95 -27.87 48.96
N ASP A 709 15.78 -27.96 49.58
CA ASP A 709 14.60 -28.66 49.02
C ASP A 709 13.44 -27.70 48.76
N GLY A 710 13.70 -26.41 48.61
CA GLY A 710 12.67 -25.48 48.18
C GLY A 710 13.17 -24.47 47.17
N VAL A 711 12.50 -23.33 47.16
CA VAL A 711 12.50 -22.38 46.05
C VAL A 711 12.91 -21.01 46.57
N TYR A 712 13.84 -20.37 45.87
CA TYR A 712 14.20 -18.97 46.05
C TYR A 712 13.24 -18.11 45.23
N ALA A 713 12.42 -17.31 45.90
CA ALA A 713 11.45 -16.44 45.25
C ALA A 713 12.11 -15.13 44.81
N SER A 714 12.03 -14.81 43.51
CA SER A 714 12.62 -13.59 42.95
C SER A 714 11.63 -12.85 42.03
N ALA A 715 11.89 -11.56 41.78
CA ALA A 715 11.12 -10.77 40.82
C ALA A 715 11.27 -11.25 39.37
N MET A 716 12.23 -12.15 39.09
CA MET A 716 12.51 -12.74 37.77
C MET A 716 11.98 -14.18 37.66
N GLY A 717 11.21 -14.65 38.65
CA GLY A 717 10.70 -16.01 38.73
C GLY A 717 11.29 -16.82 39.89
N ASP A 718 10.62 -17.93 40.17
CA ASP A 718 10.93 -18.86 41.26
C ASP A 718 12.02 -19.85 40.83
N ILE A 719 13.09 -19.98 41.63
CA ILE A 719 14.25 -20.84 41.29
C ILE A 719 14.34 -21.99 42.29
N GLU A 720 14.27 -23.22 41.80
CA GLU A 720 14.51 -24.41 42.63
C GLU A 720 15.97 -24.45 43.10
N VAL A 721 16.19 -24.38 44.41
CA VAL A 721 17.55 -24.19 44.97
C VAL A 721 18.46 -25.36 44.62
N ARG A 722 17.93 -26.58 44.56
CA ARG A 722 18.71 -27.79 44.22
C ARG A 722 19.16 -27.82 42.75
N SER A 723 18.48 -27.11 41.85
CA SER A 723 18.84 -27.09 40.42
C SER A 723 20.10 -26.26 40.15
N VAL A 724 20.34 -25.24 40.98
CA VAL A 724 21.51 -24.35 40.88
C VAL A 724 22.58 -24.61 41.93
N CYS A 725 22.25 -25.29 43.03
CA CYS A 725 23.15 -25.63 44.14
C CYS A 725 23.24 -27.14 44.41
N ALA A 726 23.26 -27.94 43.35
CA ALA A 726 23.19 -29.41 43.41
C ALA A 726 24.33 -30.05 44.23
N ASN A 727 25.55 -29.53 44.13
CA ASN A 727 26.72 -30.03 44.86
C ASN A 727 26.64 -29.63 46.34
N TYR A 728 26.36 -28.34 46.60
CA TYR A 728 26.19 -27.81 47.95
C TYR A 728 25.08 -28.54 48.73
N CYS A 729 23.98 -28.85 48.06
CA CYS A 729 22.81 -29.52 48.64
C CYS A 729 22.93 -31.05 48.74
N GLY A 730 24.07 -31.61 48.37
CA GLY A 730 24.36 -33.03 48.40
C GLY A 730 23.69 -33.78 47.26
N CYS A 731 24.50 -34.46 46.45
CA CYS A 731 24.06 -35.19 45.26
C CYS A 731 23.40 -36.52 45.65
N SER A 732 22.16 -36.44 46.15
CA SER A 732 21.32 -37.59 46.46
C SER A 732 20.07 -37.51 45.60
N GLY A 733 20.13 -38.08 44.40
CA GLY A 733 18.95 -38.34 43.60
C GLY A 733 18.01 -39.28 44.37
N ASN A 734 16.85 -38.74 44.77
CA ASN A 734 15.60 -39.46 44.94
C ASN A 734 14.48 -38.43 44.83
N ILE A 735 14.17 -38.05 43.59
CA ILE A 735 12.86 -37.48 43.28
C ILE A 735 11.87 -38.62 43.52
N ASN A 736 11.04 -38.49 44.56
CA ASN A 736 10.10 -39.53 44.94
C ASN A 736 9.04 -39.74 43.84
N ASN A 737 9.04 -40.94 43.28
CA ASN A 737 8.02 -41.52 42.40
C ASN A 737 6.68 -41.79 43.12
N GLU A 738 6.07 -40.78 43.74
CA GLU A 738 4.69 -40.88 44.25
C GLU A 738 3.75 -39.77 43.74
N ALA A 739 4.22 -38.83 42.91
CA ALA A 739 3.35 -37.86 42.22
C ALA A 739 3.02 -38.22 40.75
N VAL A 740 3.61 -39.28 40.19
CA VAL A 740 3.40 -39.69 38.78
C VAL A 740 2.54 -40.96 38.64
N ALA A 741 2.25 -41.67 39.74
CA ALA A 741 1.45 -42.90 39.70
C ALA A 741 -0.08 -42.69 39.65
N ALA A 742 -0.58 -41.46 39.41
CA ALA A 742 -2.02 -41.17 39.29
C ALA A 742 -2.43 -40.56 37.93
N GLN A 743 -1.55 -40.56 36.93
CA GLN A 743 -1.88 -40.06 35.59
C GLN A 743 -1.32 -40.91 34.44
N GLU A 744 -1.10 -42.21 34.66
CA GLU A 744 -0.74 -43.19 33.62
C GLU A 744 -1.83 -44.26 33.39
N GLU A 745 -3.11 -43.89 33.53
CA GLU A 745 -4.22 -44.61 32.90
C GLU A 745 -5.13 -43.64 32.13
N ALA A 746 -4.59 -42.87 31.18
CA ALA A 746 -5.34 -42.29 30.05
C ALA A 746 -4.43 -41.58 29.04
N VAL A 747 -3.46 -42.26 28.42
CA VAL A 747 -2.94 -41.81 27.10
C VAL A 747 -2.88 -43.03 26.20
N GLN A 748 -3.98 -43.21 25.47
CA GLN A 748 -4.04 -44.12 24.34
C GLN A 748 -3.08 -43.65 23.25
N THR A 749 -2.46 -44.62 22.60
CA THR A 749 -1.74 -44.53 21.33
C THR A 749 -2.47 -43.65 20.31
N GLY A 750 -2.00 -42.42 20.11
CA GLY A 750 -2.35 -41.58 18.96
C GLY A 750 -1.33 -41.78 17.82
N PRO A 751 -1.75 -41.71 16.55
CA PRO A 751 -0.86 -41.81 15.40
C PRO A 751 0.08 -40.59 15.34
N VAL A 752 1.29 -40.80 14.83
CA VAL A 752 2.20 -39.72 14.39
C VAL A 752 1.42 -38.77 13.48
N PRO A 753 1.45 -37.43 13.69
CA PRO A 753 0.77 -36.49 12.80
C PRO A 753 1.25 -36.71 11.37
N ALA A 754 0.31 -36.73 10.42
CA ALA A 754 0.65 -36.68 9.01
C ALA A 754 1.47 -35.41 8.74
N PRO A 755 2.39 -35.41 7.76
CA PRO A 755 2.99 -34.17 7.29
C PRO A 755 1.89 -33.15 6.98
N ALA A 756 2.07 -31.92 7.45
CA ALA A 756 1.10 -30.84 7.23
C ALA A 756 0.82 -30.66 5.72
N PRO A 757 -0.40 -30.22 5.34
CA PRO A 757 -0.71 -29.89 3.95
C PRO A 757 0.30 -28.88 3.38
N LEU A 758 0.61 -28.99 2.08
CA LEU A 758 1.41 -28.00 1.36
C LEU A 758 0.72 -26.62 1.46
N GLY A 759 1.47 -25.57 1.80
CA GLY A 759 0.92 -24.22 2.04
C GLY A 759 0.54 -23.92 3.49
N CYS A 760 0.72 -24.87 4.42
CA CYS A 760 0.38 -24.66 5.83
C CYS A 760 1.62 -24.44 6.72
N SER A 761 2.11 -23.20 6.76
CA SER A 761 3.17 -22.75 7.67
C SER A 761 2.65 -21.73 8.67
N ASP A 762 3.20 -21.76 9.89
CA ASP A 762 2.95 -20.73 10.88
C ASP A 762 3.68 -19.43 10.49
N ALA A 763 2.94 -18.33 10.30
CA ALA A 763 3.50 -17.01 9.97
C ALA A 763 3.89 -16.18 11.19
N LEU A 764 3.67 -16.69 12.41
CA LEU A 764 3.90 -15.95 13.67
C LEU A 764 5.32 -15.39 13.79
N ALA A 765 6.33 -16.13 13.35
CA ALA A 765 7.74 -15.71 13.43
C ALA A 765 8.04 -14.45 12.59
N GLU A 766 7.26 -14.20 11.53
CA GLU A 766 7.41 -13.04 10.67
C GLU A 766 6.47 -11.89 11.07
N SER A 767 5.48 -12.19 11.91
CA SER A 767 4.44 -11.26 12.34
C SER A 767 4.97 -10.11 13.22
N PRO A 768 4.27 -8.96 13.23
CA PRO A 768 4.54 -7.87 14.17
C PRO A 768 4.52 -8.32 15.65
N ILE A 769 3.74 -9.34 16.02
CA ILE A 769 3.69 -9.86 17.39
C ILE A 769 5.03 -10.50 17.80
N CYS A 770 5.69 -11.23 16.90
CA CYS A 770 7.04 -11.73 17.19
C CYS A 770 8.03 -10.57 17.28
N ARG A 771 8.00 -9.64 16.32
CA ARG A 771 8.96 -8.51 16.25
C ARG A 771 8.85 -7.52 17.40
N PHE A 772 7.64 -7.21 17.85
CA PHE A 772 7.38 -6.18 18.87
C PHE A 772 6.95 -6.76 20.22
N GLY A 773 6.30 -7.92 20.23
CA GLY A 773 5.79 -8.58 21.43
C GLY A 773 6.67 -9.74 21.94
N GLY A 774 7.66 -10.19 21.16
CA GLY A 774 8.57 -11.28 21.54
C GLY A 774 7.93 -12.69 21.55
N LEU A 775 6.68 -12.82 21.09
CA LEU A 775 5.97 -14.10 21.02
C LEU A 775 6.15 -14.70 19.62
N CYS A 776 7.23 -15.46 19.45
CA CYS A 776 7.64 -16.01 18.15
C CYS A 776 7.31 -17.50 17.95
N GLU A 777 6.89 -18.19 19.01
CA GLU A 777 6.55 -19.61 18.94
C GLU A 777 5.04 -19.83 19.10
N CYS A 778 4.41 -20.51 18.15
CA CYS A 778 2.97 -20.77 18.18
C CYS A 778 2.52 -21.54 19.40
N ALA A 779 3.35 -22.45 19.93
CA ALA A 779 3.06 -23.14 21.17
C ALA A 779 2.96 -22.19 22.38
N VAL A 780 3.73 -21.11 22.39
CA VAL A 780 3.69 -20.09 23.44
C VAL A 780 2.51 -19.16 23.18
N PHE A 781 2.43 -18.60 21.98
CA PHE A 781 1.40 -17.64 21.57
C PHE A 781 -0.04 -18.15 21.70
N VAL A 782 -0.28 -19.43 21.39
CA VAL A 782 -1.61 -20.07 21.54
C VAL A 782 -1.99 -20.24 23.01
N ASN A 783 -1.02 -20.34 23.92
CA ASN A 783 -1.24 -20.60 25.34
C ASN A 783 -1.08 -19.35 26.23
N GLU A 784 -0.78 -18.19 25.65
CA GLU A 784 -0.69 -16.94 26.42
C GLU A 784 -2.05 -16.60 27.07
N PRO A 785 -2.06 -15.94 28.24
CA PRO A 785 -3.29 -15.58 28.94
C PRO A 785 -4.27 -14.73 28.11
N GLU A 786 -3.72 -13.92 27.21
CA GLU A 786 -4.43 -13.06 26.27
C GLU A 786 -4.91 -13.81 25.02
N SER A 787 -4.46 -15.06 24.83
CA SER A 787 -4.85 -15.94 23.74
C SER A 787 -6.11 -16.74 24.09
N GLU A 788 -7.09 -16.74 23.19
CA GLU A 788 -8.24 -17.65 23.28
C GLU A 788 -7.91 -19.07 22.77
N GLY A 789 -6.67 -19.30 22.34
CA GLY A 789 -6.19 -20.56 21.79
C GLY A 789 -6.51 -20.74 20.29
N CYS A 790 -6.23 -21.93 19.76
CA CYS A 790 -6.51 -22.27 18.37
C CYS A 790 -8.02 -22.12 18.05
N GLY A 791 -8.33 -21.44 16.94
CA GLY A 791 -9.69 -21.05 16.57
C GLY A 791 -10.22 -19.80 17.26
N GLY A 792 -9.44 -19.16 18.13
CA GLY A 792 -9.76 -17.90 18.79
C GLY A 792 -8.84 -16.76 18.34
N ALA A 793 -8.91 -15.65 19.07
CA ALA A 793 -8.02 -14.51 18.87
C ALA A 793 -7.07 -14.30 20.06
N TYR A 794 -5.90 -13.77 19.78
CA TYR A 794 -5.00 -13.18 20.76
C TYR A 794 -5.35 -11.71 20.95
N LYS A 795 -5.75 -11.33 22.16
CA LYS A 795 -6.20 -9.98 22.53
C LYS A 795 -4.98 -9.10 22.81
N SER A 796 -4.77 -8.02 22.06
CA SER A 796 -3.69 -7.07 22.35
C SER A 796 -4.16 -5.62 22.30
N GLU A 797 -3.40 -4.70 22.92
CA GLU A 797 -3.66 -3.26 22.80
C GLU A 797 -3.46 -2.73 21.36
N MET A 798 -2.76 -3.49 20.51
CA MET A 798 -2.55 -3.19 19.09
C MET A 798 -3.63 -3.78 18.18
N GLY A 799 -4.61 -4.51 18.73
CA GLY A 799 -5.66 -5.22 17.99
C GLY A 799 -5.69 -6.71 18.30
N ASP A 800 -6.80 -7.35 17.91
CA ASP A 800 -6.98 -8.79 18.04
C ASP A 800 -6.34 -9.50 16.84
N VAL A 801 -5.54 -10.53 17.08
CA VAL A 801 -4.94 -11.34 16.00
C VAL A 801 -5.54 -12.73 16.03
N ILE A 802 -6.10 -13.18 14.91
CA ILE A 802 -6.68 -14.52 14.81
C ILE A 802 -5.56 -15.54 14.89
N VAL A 803 -5.63 -16.42 15.89
CA VAL A 803 -4.55 -17.37 16.19
C VAL A 803 -4.33 -18.33 15.03
N ASN A 804 -5.39 -18.69 14.31
CA ASN A 804 -5.29 -19.57 13.15
C ASN A 804 -4.59 -18.94 11.94
N ASP A 805 -4.55 -17.61 11.82
CA ASP A 805 -3.94 -16.95 10.65
C ASP A 805 -2.42 -16.91 10.80
N VAL A 806 -1.93 -16.75 12.03
CA VAL A 806 -0.49 -16.73 12.34
C VAL A 806 0.06 -18.10 12.77
N CYS A 807 -0.80 -19.01 13.22
CA CYS A 807 -0.44 -20.35 13.71
C CYS A 807 -1.26 -21.46 13.05
N ALA A 808 -1.54 -21.32 11.75
CA ALA A 808 -2.38 -22.24 10.97
C ALA A 808 -1.94 -23.70 11.07
N SER A 809 -0.63 -23.95 10.98
CA SER A 809 -0.03 -25.27 11.01
C SER A 809 -0.13 -25.87 12.41
N TYR A 810 0.25 -25.10 13.43
CA TYR A 810 0.15 -25.51 14.83
C TYR A 810 -1.30 -25.80 15.25
N CYS A 811 -2.26 -25.01 14.77
CA CYS A 811 -3.67 -25.13 15.12
C CYS A 811 -4.46 -26.13 14.27
N GLY A 812 -3.83 -26.72 13.24
CA GLY A 812 -4.53 -27.60 12.29
C GLY A 812 -5.68 -26.88 11.57
N ALA A 813 -5.54 -25.56 11.38
CA ALA A 813 -6.53 -24.69 10.77
C ALA A 813 -6.26 -24.44 9.28
N CYS A 814 -5.42 -25.26 8.67
CA CYS A 814 -5.17 -25.23 7.23
C CYS A 814 -6.50 -25.41 6.50
N GLU A 815 -6.94 -24.40 5.75
CA GLU A 815 -7.95 -24.62 4.73
C GLU A 815 -7.37 -25.58 3.69
N ASP A 816 -8.21 -26.46 3.14
CA ASP A 816 -7.84 -27.30 1.99
C ASP A 816 -7.76 -26.41 0.73
N ILE A 817 -6.87 -25.40 0.73
CA ILE A 817 -6.55 -24.64 -0.48
C ILE A 817 -5.89 -25.65 -1.41
N SER A 818 -6.52 -25.89 -2.55
CA SER A 818 -5.94 -26.80 -3.52
C SER A 818 -4.60 -26.22 -4.00
N LEU A 819 -3.61 -27.08 -4.20
CA LEU A 819 -2.32 -26.65 -4.80
C LEU A 819 -2.53 -25.88 -6.11
N ASP A 820 -3.61 -26.19 -6.83
CA ASP A 820 -4.01 -25.52 -8.07
C ASP A 820 -4.46 -24.07 -7.84
N GLU A 821 -5.13 -23.77 -6.73
CA GLU A 821 -5.61 -22.44 -6.37
C GLU A 821 -4.47 -21.53 -5.91
N LEU A 822 -3.62 -22.03 -4.99
CA LEU A 822 -2.41 -21.32 -4.57
C LEU A 822 -1.47 -21.04 -5.75
N PHE A 823 -1.28 -22.04 -6.63
CA PHE A 823 -0.47 -21.85 -7.82
C PHE A 823 -1.09 -20.80 -8.75
N GLN A 824 -2.41 -20.80 -8.94
CA GLN A 824 -3.06 -19.79 -9.78
C GLN A 824 -2.86 -18.40 -9.20
N GLU A 825 -3.07 -18.18 -7.91
CA GLU A 825 -2.85 -16.87 -7.28
C GLU A 825 -1.41 -16.39 -7.44
N THR A 826 -0.42 -17.21 -7.05
CA THR A 826 0.99 -16.85 -7.22
C THR A 826 1.36 -16.64 -8.69
N TYR A 827 0.81 -17.45 -9.61
CA TYR A 827 1.07 -17.29 -11.04
C TYR A 827 0.49 -15.99 -11.58
N MET A 828 -0.67 -15.58 -11.07
CA MET A 828 -1.32 -14.35 -11.48
C MET A 828 -0.61 -13.11 -10.99
N GLU A 829 -0.10 -13.11 -9.76
CA GLU A 829 0.74 -12.03 -9.26
C GLU A 829 1.99 -11.85 -10.14
N VAL A 830 2.72 -12.94 -10.40
CA VAL A 830 3.91 -12.90 -11.25
C VAL A 830 3.57 -12.48 -12.68
N LEU A 831 2.46 -12.97 -13.24
CA LEU A 831 2.03 -12.57 -14.58
C LEU A 831 1.68 -11.09 -14.64
N ILE A 832 0.93 -10.57 -13.68
CA ILE A 832 0.54 -9.16 -13.65
C ILE A 832 1.78 -8.27 -13.48
N ASP A 833 2.71 -8.64 -12.61
CA ASP A 833 3.95 -7.89 -12.38
C ASP A 833 4.86 -7.92 -13.62
N ASP A 834 5.10 -9.08 -14.22
CA ASP A 834 5.88 -9.20 -15.47
C ASP A 834 5.24 -8.38 -16.60
N MET A 835 3.91 -8.43 -16.72
CA MET A 835 3.21 -7.64 -17.74
C MET A 835 3.30 -6.15 -17.44
N ARG A 836 3.16 -5.69 -16.19
CA ARG A 836 3.31 -4.28 -15.81
C ARG A 836 4.71 -3.75 -16.09
N ASP A 837 5.74 -4.54 -15.82
CA ASP A 837 7.14 -4.14 -16.04
C ASP A 837 7.44 -3.93 -17.52
N VAL A 838 6.98 -4.84 -18.39
CA VAL A 838 7.23 -4.71 -19.84
C VAL A 838 6.26 -3.75 -20.52
N CYS A 839 5.02 -3.67 -20.02
CA CYS A 839 3.97 -2.79 -20.51
C CYS A 839 3.83 -1.51 -19.69
N HIS A 840 4.95 -0.95 -19.23
CA HIS A 840 4.91 0.40 -18.69
C HIS A 840 4.65 1.45 -19.80
N TYR A 841 5.11 1.15 -21.03
CA TYR A 841 4.92 1.95 -22.23
C TYR A 841 4.37 1.13 -23.40
N GLY A 842 3.83 1.80 -24.41
CA GLY A 842 3.26 1.18 -25.62
C GLY A 842 4.31 0.68 -26.60
N SER A 843 5.30 -0.05 -26.11
CA SER A 843 6.39 -0.61 -26.91
C SER A 843 5.89 -1.72 -27.83
N GLU A 844 6.66 -2.01 -28.89
CA GLU A 844 6.38 -3.16 -29.78
C GLU A 844 6.44 -4.49 -29.00
N GLU A 845 7.32 -4.56 -28.00
CA GLU A 845 7.45 -5.72 -27.11
C GLU A 845 6.20 -5.91 -26.27
N CYS A 846 5.73 -4.86 -25.59
CA CYS A 846 4.47 -4.89 -24.85
C CYS A 846 3.31 -5.33 -25.75
N GLN A 847 3.17 -4.73 -26.93
CA GLN A 847 2.13 -5.13 -27.88
C GLN A 847 2.19 -6.61 -28.24
N PHE A 848 3.40 -7.11 -28.49
CA PHE A 848 3.60 -8.50 -28.84
C PHE A 848 3.26 -9.44 -27.68
N MET A 849 3.67 -9.11 -26.45
CA MET A 849 3.37 -9.92 -25.27
C MET A 849 1.88 -9.93 -24.92
N LEU A 850 1.20 -8.78 -24.91
CA LEU A 850 -0.24 -8.72 -24.64
C LEU A 850 -1.04 -9.46 -25.70
N SER A 851 -0.65 -9.32 -26.97
CA SER A 851 -1.27 -10.07 -28.08
C SER A 851 -1.06 -11.58 -27.92
N ASN A 852 0.14 -12.01 -27.50
CA ASN A 852 0.41 -13.42 -27.23
C ASN A 852 -0.41 -13.93 -26.04
N LEU A 853 -0.41 -13.20 -24.91
CA LEU A 853 -1.18 -13.55 -23.70
C LEU A 853 -2.66 -13.71 -24.00
N TYR A 854 -3.24 -12.73 -24.72
CA TYR A 854 -4.63 -12.80 -25.18
C TYR A 854 -4.88 -14.04 -26.04
N SER A 855 -3.98 -14.32 -26.99
CA SER A 855 -4.11 -15.48 -27.88
C SER A 855 -3.99 -16.82 -27.14
N CYS A 856 -3.11 -16.90 -26.14
CA CYS A 856 -3.00 -18.05 -25.26
C CYS A 856 -4.27 -18.25 -24.42
N ALA A 857 -4.85 -17.16 -23.90
CA ALA A 857 -6.10 -17.20 -23.15
C ALA A 857 -7.29 -17.69 -23.99
N GLU A 858 -7.34 -17.31 -25.27
CA GLU A 858 -8.34 -17.79 -26.26
C GLU A 858 -8.11 -19.25 -26.71
N GLY A 859 -7.06 -19.91 -26.21
CA GLY A 859 -6.74 -21.31 -26.55
C GLY A 859 -6.22 -21.48 -27.99
N MET A 860 -5.51 -20.48 -28.52
CA MET A 860 -4.90 -20.57 -29.84
C MET A 860 -3.83 -21.69 -29.90
N PRO A 861 -3.60 -22.31 -31.08
CA PRO A 861 -2.66 -23.42 -31.23
C PRO A 861 -1.27 -23.09 -30.66
N GLY A 862 -0.68 -24.01 -29.91
CA GLY A 862 0.57 -23.84 -29.18
C GLY A 862 0.39 -23.90 -27.67
N MET A 863 -0.79 -23.51 -27.17
CA MET A 863 -1.09 -23.56 -25.73
C MET A 863 -1.04 -24.99 -25.15
N GLU A 864 -1.26 -26.01 -25.98
CA GLU A 864 -1.12 -27.42 -25.59
C GLU A 864 0.30 -27.80 -25.13
N ALA A 865 1.31 -26.96 -25.40
CA ALA A 865 2.68 -27.16 -24.95
C ALA A 865 2.94 -26.63 -23.53
N ALA A 866 2.07 -25.78 -22.99
CA ALA A 866 2.18 -25.27 -21.62
C ALA A 866 1.81 -26.34 -20.58
N ASP A 867 2.26 -26.16 -19.35
CA ASP A 867 1.81 -26.99 -18.23
C ASP A 867 0.29 -26.84 -18.02
N PRO A 868 -0.47 -27.91 -17.71
CA PRO A 868 -1.91 -27.82 -17.47
C PRO A 868 -2.34 -26.77 -16.44
N MET A 869 -1.52 -26.51 -15.41
CA MET A 869 -1.83 -25.48 -14.41
C MET A 869 -1.71 -24.07 -15.01
N ILE A 870 -0.68 -23.83 -15.83
CA ILE A 870 -0.51 -22.58 -16.60
C ILE A 870 -1.63 -22.42 -17.62
N GLN A 871 -2.03 -23.50 -18.30
CA GLN A 871 -3.18 -23.50 -19.21
C GLN A 871 -4.45 -23.04 -18.49
N ALA A 872 -4.75 -23.63 -17.33
CA ALA A 872 -5.90 -23.23 -16.53
C ALA A 872 -5.83 -21.76 -16.10
N ALA A 873 -4.70 -21.32 -15.55
CA ALA A 873 -4.49 -19.94 -15.11
C ALA A 873 -4.69 -18.93 -16.28
N VAL A 874 -3.96 -19.13 -17.38
CA VAL A 874 -4.00 -18.21 -18.53
C VAL A 874 -5.35 -18.20 -19.23
N THR A 875 -6.02 -19.35 -19.38
CA THR A 875 -7.36 -19.39 -19.99
C THR A 875 -8.42 -18.75 -19.10
N ASN A 876 -8.27 -18.80 -17.77
CA ASN A 876 -9.25 -18.23 -16.85
C ASN A 876 -9.22 -16.70 -16.84
N VAL A 877 -8.02 -16.10 -16.83
CA VAL A 877 -7.86 -14.66 -16.54
C VAL A 877 -6.93 -13.91 -17.51
N GLY A 878 -6.21 -14.61 -18.39
CA GLY A 878 -5.26 -14.01 -19.32
C GLY A 878 -5.90 -13.01 -20.29
N HIS A 879 -7.17 -13.21 -20.69
CA HIS A 879 -7.94 -12.22 -21.46
C HIS A 879 -8.07 -10.90 -20.69
N GLN A 880 -8.52 -10.98 -19.44
CA GLN A 880 -8.73 -9.80 -18.60
C GLN A 880 -7.40 -9.08 -18.36
N VAL A 881 -6.35 -9.81 -17.96
CA VAL A 881 -5.02 -9.22 -17.73
C VAL A 881 -4.48 -8.55 -19.00
N ALA A 882 -4.61 -9.18 -20.17
CA ALA A 882 -4.14 -8.58 -21.41
C ALA A 882 -4.88 -7.28 -21.77
N MET A 883 -6.20 -7.25 -21.53
CA MET A 883 -7.06 -6.11 -21.85
C MET A 883 -6.94 -4.96 -20.85
N GLU A 884 -6.77 -5.27 -19.57
CA GLU A 884 -6.51 -4.29 -18.53
C GLU A 884 -5.10 -3.71 -18.66
N THR A 885 -4.08 -4.54 -18.89
CA THR A 885 -2.70 -4.07 -19.09
C THR A 885 -2.53 -3.29 -20.38
N ALA A 886 -3.39 -3.50 -21.38
CA ALA A 886 -3.39 -2.69 -22.60
C ALA A 886 -3.79 -1.22 -22.37
N LYS A 887 -4.41 -0.90 -21.24
CA LYS A 887 -4.76 0.46 -20.79
C LYS A 887 -3.60 0.99 -19.94
N LEU A 888 -2.63 1.62 -20.61
CA LEU A 888 -1.34 1.98 -20.00
C LEU A 888 -1.45 3.22 -19.11
N GLY A 889 -0.68 3.23 -18.02
CA GLY A 889 -0.68 4.32 -17.05
C GLY A 889 -1.78 4.15 -16.00
N HIS A 890 -2.17 5.24 -15.36
CA HIS A 890 -3.06 5.21 -14.22
C HIS A 890 -4.50 4.87 -14.64
N SER A 891 -5.13 3.91 -13.96
CA SER A 891 -6.48 3.40 -14.27
C SER A 891 -7.55 4.50 -14.40
N SER A 892 -7.44 5.56 -13.60
CA SER A 892 -8.35 6.72 -13.65
C SER A 892 -8.42 7.43 -15.01
N LEU A 893 -7.41 7.27 -15.87
CA LEU A 893 -7.34 7.90 -17.19
C LEU A 893 -8.15 7.16 -18.25
N HIS A 894 -8.51 5.90 -17.98
CA HIS A 894 -9.25 5.02 -18.89
C HIS A 894 -10.73 4.85 -18.48
N SER A 895 -11.20 5.67 -17.54
CA SER A 895 -12.59 5.68 -17.10
C SER A 895 -13.50 6.03 -18.29
N GLY A 896 -14.44 5.14 -18.61
CA GLY A 896 -15.39 5.28 -19.71
C GLY A 896 -14.83 4.92 -21.09
N GLU A 897 -13.60 4.43 -21.20
CA GLU A 897 -13.11 3.84 -22.44
C GLU A 897 -13.82 2.51 -22.72
N VAL A 898 -14.25 2.33 -23.97
CA VAL A 898 -14.84 1.06 -24.41
C VAL A 898 -13.73 0.08 -24.70
N ASP A 899 -13.88 -1.15 -24.23
CA ASP A 899 -12.90 -2.21 -24.51
C ASP A 899 -12.68 -2.38 -26.02
N GLN A 900 -11.41 -2.57 -26.38
CA GLN A 900 -11.01 -2.78 -27.76
C GLN A 900 -11.65 -4.05 -28.34
N ILE A 901 -12.07 -3.98 -29.61
CA ILE A 901 -12.53 -5.16 -30.33
C ILE A 901 -11.30 -5.89 -30.86
N VAL A 902 -10.98 -7.05 -30.26
CA VAL A 902 -9.81 -7.83 -30.63
C VAL A 902 -10.09 -8.64 -31.89
N GLY A 903 -9.39 -8.29 -32.98
CA GLY A 903 -9.38 -9.04 -34.23
C GLY A 903 -8.11 -9.87 -34.41
N MET A 904 -8.06 -10.71 -35.44
CA MET A 904 -6.81 -11.40 -35.82
C MET A 904 -5.72 -10.38 -36.14
N CYS A 905 -4.49 -10.65 -35.72
CA CYS A 905 -3.31 -9.93 -36.16
C CYS A 905 -3.14 -10.16 -37.66
N PHE A 906 -3.62 -9.22 -38.48
CA PHE A 906 -3.28 -9.22 -39.89
C PHE A 906 -1.86 -8.69 -40.03
N GLU A 907 -1.00 -9.41 -40.76
CA GLU A 907 0.23 -8.81 -41.28
C GLU A 907 -0.18 -7.54 -42.04
N SER A 908 0.11 -6.37 -41.46
CA SER A 908 -0.30 -5.12 -42.06
C SER A 908 0.37 -4.97 -43.43
N GLU A 909 -0.43 -5.04 -44.50
CA GLU A 909 -0.11 -4.27 -45.70
C GLU A 909 -0.02 -2.80 -45.26
N ALA A 910 1.09 -2.13 -45.60
CA ALA A 910 1.42 -0.78 -45.19
C ALA A 910 0.23 0.20 -45.34
N PRO A 911 0.04 1.16 -44.40
CA PRO A 911 -1.16 1.98 -44.36
C PRO A 911 -1.30 2.83 -45.62
N SER A 912 -2.33 2.55 -46.42
CA SER A 912 -2.77 3.42 -47.51
C SER A 912 -3.56 4.59 -46.92
N SER A 913 -3.01 5.79 -47.05
CA SER A 913 -3.71 7.03 -46.69
C SER A 913 -4.97 7.20 -47.55
N SER A 914 -6.14 7.14 -46.90
CA SER A 914 -7.36 7.72 -47.48
C SER A 914 -8.07 8.52 -46.39
N GLY A 915 -7.90 9.84 -46.47
CA GLY A 915 -8.61 10.79 -45.62
C GLY A 915 -10.07 10.90 -46.05
N SER A 916 -10.97 10.87 -45.06
CA SER A 916 -12.34 11.33 -45.21
C SER A 916 -12.40 12.81 -44.85
N SER A 917 -12.75 13.63 -45.84
CA SER A 917 -13.17 15.01 -45.69
C SER A 917 -14.60 15.06 -45.16
N ASP A 918 -14.83 15.74 -44.05
CA ASP A 918 -16.08 16.45 -43.76
C ASP A 918 -15.77 17.66 -42.87
N LEU A 919 -15.71 18.84 -43.49
CA LEU A 919 -15.69 20.13 -42.81
C LEU A 919 -16.65 21.06 -43.55
N GLU A 920 -17.70 21.45 -42.83
CA GLU A 920 -18.73 22.38 -43.27
C GLU A 920 -18.16 23.80 -43.43
N ASP A 921 -18.64 24.46 -44.49
CA ASP A 921 -18.36 25.84 -44.84
C ASP A 921 -18.92 26.84 -43.80
N ALA A 922 -18.07 27.74 -43.31
CA ALA A 922 -18.49 29.02 -42.76
C ALA A 922 -17.60 30.15 -43.31
N ASN A 923 -18.27 31.06 -44.03
CA ASN A 923 -17.73 32.28 -44.64
C ASN A 923 -17.05 33.22 -43.64
N ALA A 924 -15.92 33.81 -44.04
CA ALA A 924 -15.62 35.21 -43.75
C ALA A 924 -14.63 35.78 -44.77
N GLU A 925 -15.07 36.81 -45.48
CA GLU A 925 -14.27 37.74 -46.27
C GLU A 925 -13.30 38.50 -45.35
N ASP A 926 -12.06 38.74 -45.76
CA ASP A 926 -11.60 40.12 -46.05
C ASP A 926 -10.22 40.13 -46.72
N GLU A 927 -10.04 41.14 -47.55
CA GLU A 927 -8.87 41.43 -48.36
C GLU A 927 -7.70 42.00 -47.53
N SER A 928 -6.46 41.75 -47.97
CA SER A 928 -5.59 42.80 -48.55
C SER A 928 -4.09 42.67 -48.24
N SER A 929 -3.33 42.86 -49.33
CA SER A 929 -1.98 43.45 -49.41
C SER A 929 -0.78 42.58 -48.97
N LEU A 930 0.02 42.09 -49.92
CA LEU A 930 1.16 42.80 -50.57
C LEU A 930 2.32 43.02 -49.58
N ALA A 931 3.59 42.77 -49.87
CA ALA A 931 4.31 42.30 -51.04
C ALA A 931 5.79 42.20 -50.63
N GLY A 932 6.58 41.46 -51.40
CA GLY A 932 8.05 41.59 -51.41
C GLY A 932 8.73 40.23 -51.37
N SER A 933 8.80 39.50 -52.49
CA SER A 933 9.88 39.62 -53.51
C SER A 933 11.22 39.15 -52.97
N ALA A 934 12.05 38.34 -53.63
CA ALA A 934 12.08 37.62 -54.90
C ALA A 934 13.44 36.84 -54.82
N ALA A 935 13.86 35.87 -55.62
CA ALA A 935 13.53 35.51 -56.98
C ALA A 935 14.38 34.27 -57.39
N ILE A 936 13.97 33.60 -58.49
CA ILE A 936 14.84 33.06 -59.58
C ILE A 936 15.48 31.66 -59.30
N THR A 937 15.29 30.58 -60.10
CA THR A 937 14.79 30.43 -61.47
C THR A 937 14.57 28.96 -61.91
N MET A 938 13.69 28.82 -62.94
CA MET A 938 13.67 27.85 -64.07
C MET A 938 13.35 26.36 -63.77
N GLY A 939 12.44 25.68 -64.47
CA GLY A 939 11.67 26.03 -65.67
C GLY A 939 10.63 24.96 -66.04
N HIS A 940 9.62 25.41 -66.78
CA HIS A 940 8.49 24.68 -67.36
C HIS A 940 8.87 23.51 -68.30
N ALA A 941 8.04 22.47 -68.42
CA ALA A 941 6.93 22.44 -69.41
C ALA A 941 6.32 21.04 -69.66
N PHE A 942 5.05 21.08 -70.12
CA PHE A 942 4.29 20.08 -70.89
C PHE A 942 3.41 19.03 -70.17
N SER A 943 2.18 19.46 -69.96
CA SER A 943 0.89 18.73 -70.00
C SER A 943 0.63 17.92 -71.28
N VAL A 944 -0.28 16.92 -71.25
CA VAL A 944 -1.49 16.75 -72.11
C VAL A 944 -2.04 15.30 -72.20
N TRP A 945 -3.37 15.16 -71.97
CA TRP A 945 -4.36 14.13 -72.44
C TRP A 945 -4.52 12.80 -71.65
N MET A 946 -5.69 12.17 -71.47
CA MET A 946 -7.08 12.30 -71.98
C MET A 946 -8.03 11.32 -71.21
N VAL A 947 -9.35 11.61 -71.19
CA VAL A 947 -10.51 10.67 -71.25
C VAL A 947 -10.84 9.81 -70.01
N ALA A 948 -12.08 9.43 -69.67
CA ALA A 948 -13.47 9.91 -69.80
C ALA A 948 -14.37 8.82 -69.14
N ALA A 949 -15.51 9.26 -68.56
CA ALA A 949 -16.84 8.62 -68.54
C ALA A 949 -17.01 7.12 -68.16
N CYS A 950 -17.84 6.83 -67.14
CA CYS A 950 -19.24 6.37 -67.31
C CYS A 950 -19.90 5.86 -66.00
N THR A 951 -20.94 6.57 -65.56
CA THR A 951 -22.36 6.12 -65.49
C THR A 951 -22.77 4.89 -64.63
N PHE A 952 -23.54 5.22 -63.56
CA PHE A 952 -24.82 4.63 -63.09
C PHE A 952 -24.93 3.35 -62.25
N MET A 953 -25.58 3.56 -61.08
CA MET A 953 -26.72 2.84 -60.46
C MET A 953 -26.67 1.31 -60.31
N LEU A 954 -26.56 0.88 -59.06
CA LEU A 954 -27.68 0.30 -58.30
C LEU A 954 -27.54 0.64 -56.82
#